data_AF-U6D1V6-F1
#
_entry.id   AF-U6D1V6-F1
#
_cell.length_a   1.000
_cell.length_b   1.000
_cell.length_c   1.000
_cell.angle_alpha   90.00
_cell.angle_beta   90.00
_cell.angle_gamma   90.00
#
_symmetry.space_group_name_H-M   'P 1'
#
loop_
_entity.id
_entity.type
_entity.pdbx_description
1 polymer ?
#
loop_
_entity_poly.entity_id
_entity_poly.type
_entity_poly.pdbx_seq_one_letter_code
_entity_poly.pdbx_strand_id
1 'polypeptide(L)'
;RRAFAHKINRTVAAEVRKQVSRERSGSPHSSRRSSSSLGVPLTEVIEPLDFEDVLLSRPPDAEPGPLRDLAEFPADDLELLLQPRECRTTEPGIPEDGKLDAQVRAAVEMYTEDWLIAHRRYQHLSAAYSPITPETQRERQKGLTRQVFEQDTSGDERSGPEDSDDPRHSSGSPEDTPRSSGASSIFDLRNLAADSLLPSLLERTAPEDVDRRNEAARRQHRPRALLALYPAPDEDEAVERCSRPEPPREHFGQRILVKCLSLKFEIEIEPIFGILALYDVREKKKISENFYFDLNSDSMKGLLRAHGTHPAISTLARSAIFSVTYPSPDIFLVIKLEKVLQQGDISECCEPYMVMKEVDTAKNKEKLEKLRLAAEQFCTRLGRYRMPFAWTAVHLANIVSSAGQPDRDSDSEGERRPAWTDRRRRGPQDRTNSGDDTCSFSGFRPATLTVTNFFKQEAERLSDEDLFKFLADMRRPSSLLRRLRPVTAQLKIDISPAPENPHFCLSPELLHVKPYPDPRGRPTKEILEFPAREVYAPHTSYRNLLYVYPHCLNFSSRQGSVRNLTVRVQYMAGEDPSQALPVIFGKSSCSEFAREAFTPVVYHNKSPEFYEEFKLRLPACVTENHHLLFTFYHVSCQPRPGTALETPVGFTWIPLLQHGRLRTGPFCLPVSVDQPPPSYSVLTPDVALPGMRWVDGHKGVFSVELTAVSSVHPQDPHLDKFFTLVHVLEEGAFPFRLKDTVLSENTVEQELRASLAALRLASPEPLVAFSHHVLDKLVRLVVRPPIIGGQIVNLGRGAFEAMAHVVSLVHRSLEAAQDARGHCLLLAAYVHYAFRLPGTEPSLPSGAPPVAVQPATLARGPGRPASLY
;
A
#
# COMPACT_ATOMS: atom_id res chain seq x y z
N ARG A 1 37.48 -13.72 63.13
CA ARG A 1 37.89 -15.15 63.12
C ARG A 1 36.62 -15.95 62.74
N ARG A 2 36.60 -16.65 61.59
CA ARG A 2 36.66 -18.13 61.43
C ARG A 2 35.55 -18.88 62.21
N ALA A 3 34.74 -19.81 61.65
CA ALA A 3 34.70 -20.39 60.29
C ALA A 3 33.33 -21.03 59.90
N PHE A 4 33.11 -21.21 58.59
CA PHE A 4 32.59 -22.38 57.81
C PHE A 4 32.01 -23.63 58.54
N ALA A 5 31.13 -24.49 57.98
CA ALA A 5 30.19 -24.55 56.82
C ALA A 5 29.46 -25.96 56.86
N HIS A 6 28.74 -26.61 55.90
CA HIS A 6 28.31 -26.40 54.48
C HIS A 6 27.18 -27.42 54.05
N LYS A 7 26.19 -27.03 53.21
CA LYS A 7 25.21 -27.89 52.44
C LYS A 7 24.20 -28.77 53.26
N ILE A 8 22.99 -29.13 52.80
CA ILE A 8 22.56 -29.95 51.63
C ILE A 8 21.15 -29.51 51.10
N ASN A 9 20.62 -30.16 50.05
CA ASN A 9 19.51 -29.74 49.18
C ASN A 9 18.28 -30.70 49.18
N ARG A 10 17.15 -30.22 48.63
CA ARG A 10 16.00 -30.95 47.98
C ARG A 10 14.85 -31.64 48.77
N THR A 11 13.63 -31.31 48.28
CA THR A 11 12.41 -32.14 48.02
C THR A 11 11.39 -32.52 49.12
N VAL A 12 10.14 -32.67 48.64
CA VAL A 12 8.89 -33.18 49.25
C VAL A 12 8.24 -32.32 50.36
N ALA A 13 7.25 -31.52 49.96
CA ALA A 13 6.31 -30.83 50.86
C ALA A 13 4.92 -30.66 50.21
N ALA A 14 4.36 -31.75 49.64
CA ALA A 14 3.15 -31.73 48.80
C ALA A 14 2.06 -32.73 49.24
N GLU A 15 1.96 -33.05 50.53
CA GLU A 15 1.05 -34.11 51.04
C GLU A 15 0.30 -33.72 52.34
N VAL A 16 -0.05 -32.43 52.53
CA VAL A 16 -0.90 -32.00 53.67
C VAL A 16 -1.89 -30.88 53.29
N ARG A 17 -3.03 -31.28 52.70
CA ARG A 17 -4.38 -30.68 52.92
C ARG A 17 -5.46 -31.35 52.05
N LYS A 18 -6.08 -32.42 52.55
CA LYS A 18 -7.24 -33.06 51.88
C LYS A 18 -8.17 -33.80 52.85
N GLN A 19 -8.88 -33.08 53.72
CA GLN A 19 -9.95 -33.61 54.58
C GLN A 19 -10.89 -32.49 55.10
N VAL A 20 -12.10 -32.86 55.54
CA VAL A 20 -13.23 -31.99 55.97
C VAL A 20 -13.87 -31.19 54.80
N SER A 21 -15.20 -31.15 54.55
CA SER A 21 -16.42 -31.84 55.04
C SER A 21 -17.45 -31.84 53.88
N ARG A 22 -18.17 -32.91 53.51
CA ARG A 22 -19.20 -33.72 54.21
C ARG A 22 -20.65 -33.15 54.15
N GLU A 23 -21.42 -33.68 53.20
CA GLU A 23 -22.88 -34.00 53.18
C GLU A 23 -23.98 -32.97 53.53
N ARG A 24 -24.97 -32.81 52.62
CA ARG A 24 -26.42 -32.79 52.95
C ARG A 24 -27.34 -33.12 51.75
N SER A 25 -28.45 -33.80 52.06
CA SER A 25 -29.58 -34.31 51.25
C SER A 25 -30.31 -33.35 50.29
N GLY A 26 -31.04 -33.78 49.24
CA GLY A 26 -31.19 -35.14 48.66
C GLY A 26 -32.51 -35.41 47.88
N SER A 27 -32.52 -36.43 47.00
CA SER A 27 -33.66 -37.12 46.33
C SER A 27 -34.56 -36.37 45.31
N PRO A 28 -35.28 -37.06 44.38
CA PRO A 28 -35.08 -38.43 43.85
C PRO A 28 -35.22 -38.62 42.30
N HIS A 29 -34.67 -39.74 41.80
CA HIS A 29 -35.09 -40.51 40.60
C HIS A 29 -35.09 -39.88 39.17
N SER A 30 -33.98 -40.13 38.45
CA SER A 30 -34.01 -41.02 37.27
C SER A 30 -32.67 -41.76 37.15
N SER A 31 -32.61 -42.94 36.51
CA SER A 31 -31.60 -43.95 36.82
C SER A 31 -30.58 -44.30 35.71
N ARG A 32 -29.33 -43.92 35.97
CA ARG A 32 -28.09 -44.69 35.69
C ARG A 32 -27.81 -45.23 34.26
N ARG A 33 -26.93 -44.53 33.54
CA ARG A 33 -25.59 -44.96 33.04
C ARG A 33 -25.14 -43.99 31.92
N SER A 34 -23.87 -43.56 31.80
CA SER A 34 -22.68 -43.83 32.62
C SER A 34 -21.74 -42.61 32.61
N SER A 35 -21.38 -42.10 33.80
CA SER A 35 -20.47 -40.96 33.94
C SER A 35 -19.01 -41.43 34.09
N SER A 36 -18.26 -41.48 32.99
CA SER A 36 -16.80 -41.55 33.02
C SER A 36 -16.22 -40.15 33.30
N SER A 37 -16.10 -39.80 34.57
CA SER A 37 -15.50 -38.54 35.02
C SER A 37 -13.98 -38.57 34.86
N LEU A 38 -13.50 -38.52 33.61
CA LEU A 38 -12.11 -38.23 33.29
C LEU A 38 -11.87 -36.73 33.49
N GLY A 39 -11.36 -36.37 34.66
CA GLY A 39 -10.81 -35.05 34.91
C GLY A 39 -9.49 -34.91 34.18
N VAL A 40 -9.53 -34.43 32.93
CA VAL A 40 -8.33 -34.19 32.12
C VAL A 40 -7.44 -33.16 32.86
N PRO A 41 -6.15 -33.46 33.09
CA PRO A 41 -5.20 -32.49 33.64
C PRO A 41 -5.13 -31.25 32.75
N LEU A 42 -5.13 -30.05 33.36
CA LEU A 42 -5.06 -28.75 32.66
C LEU A 42 -3.68 -28.45 32.02
N THR A 43 -2.91 -29.50 31.75
CA THR A 43 -1.53 -29.51 31.24
C THR A 43 -1.30 -30.56 30.15
N GLU A 44 -2.27 -31.42 29.84
CA GLU A 44 -2.14 -32.42 28.77
C GLU A 44 -2.53 -31.82 27.41
N VAL A 45 -1.72 -32.11 26.39
CA VAL A 45 -2.02 -31.78 25.00
C VAL A 45 -3.06 -32.78 24.50
N ILE A 46 -4.30 -32.33 24.34
CA ILE A 46 -5.38 -33.13 23.77
C ILE A 46 -5.19 -33.16 22.25
N GLU A 47 -4.97 -34.35 21.69
CA GLU A 47 -5.09 -34.58 20.26
C GLU A 47 -6.53 -34.24 19.82
N PRO A 48 -6.75 -33.32 18.85
CA PRO A 48 -8.03 -33.11 18.23
C PRO A 48 -8.60 -34.39 17.65
N LEU A 49 -9.90 -34.32 17.36
CA LEU A 49 -10.48 -35.13 16.32
C LEU A 49 -9.72 -34.84 15.02
N ASP A 50 -9.07 -35.86 14.45
CA ASP A 50 -8.94 -35.94 13.01
C ASP A 50 -10.36 -35.96 12.45
N PHE A 51 -10.72 -34.90 11.72
CA PHE A 51 -12.09 -34.72 11.25
C PHE A 51 -12.43 -35.70 10.12
N GLU A 52 -11.45 -36.13 9.33
CA GLU A 52 -11.66 -37.13 8.29
C GLU A 52 -11.89 -38.50 8.93
N ASP A 53 -11.02 -38.92 9.85
CA ASP A 53 -11.19 -40.20 10.59
C ASP A 53 -12.49 -40.22 11.41
N VAL A 54 -12.97 -39.08 11.90
CA VAL A 54 -14.27 -38.99 12.61
C VAL A 54 -15.46 -38.99 11.65
N LEU A 55 -15.37 -38.35 10.47
CA LEU A 55 -16.40 -38.45 9.43
C LEU A 55 -16.43 -39.86 8.79
N LEU A 56 -15.30 -40.55 8.71
CA LEU A 56 -15.18 -41.92 8.21
C LEU A 56 -15.65 -42.96 9.23
N SER A 57 -15.39 -42.75 10.53
CA SER A 57 -15.87 -43.63 11.61
C SER A 57 -17.29 -43.30 12.09
N ARG A 58 -17.81 -42.13 11.74
CA ARG A 58 -19.20 -41.70 11.95
C ARG A 58 -19.70 -40.94 10.72
N PRO A 59 -19.92 -41.62 9.58
CA PRO A 59 -20.60 -41.00 8.46
C PRO A 59 -21.95 -40.48 8.96
N PRO A 60 -22.37 -39.26 8.58
CA PRO A 60 -23.70 -38.77 8.94
C PRO A 60 -24.75 -39.77 8.44
N ASP A 61 -25.81 -40.00 9.22
CA ASP A 61 -26.88 -40.93 8.88
C ASP A 61 -27.46 -40.53 7.50
N ALA A 62 -27.08 -41.28 6.47
CA ALA A 62 -27.41 -40.93 5.09
C ALA A 62 -28.91 -41.06 4.87
N GLU A 63 -29.57 -39.94 4.54
CA GLU A 63 -30.99 -39.88 4.15
C GLU A 63 -31.33 -41.04 3.20
N PRO A 64 -32.14 -42.03 3.63
CA PRO A 64 -32.24 -43.33 2.96
C PRO A 64 -33.11 -43.24 1.70
N GLY A 65 -32.52 -42.76 0.61
CA GLY A 65 -33.20 -42.59 -0.67
C GLY A 65 -32.25 -42.31 -1.85
N PRO A 66 -32.80 -42.25 -3.09
CA PRO A 66 -32.03 -42.08 -4.33
C PRO A 66 -31.45 -40.67 -4.53
N LEU A 67 -31.46 -39.83 -3.48
CA LEU A 67 -30.91 -38.47 -3.49
C LEU A 67 -29.60 -38.37 -2.69
N ARG A 68 -29.14 -39.45 -2.03
CA ARG A 68 -27.87 -39.51 -1.30
C ARG A 68 -26.70 -38.98 -2.14
N ASP A 69 -26.60 -39.45 -3.37
CA ASP A 69 -25.54 -39.13 -4.33
C ASP A 69 -25.51 -37.63 -4.75
N LEU A 70 -26.50 -36.83 -4.34
CA LEU A 70 -26.55 -35.37 -4.54
C LEU A 70 -26.05 -34.58 -3.31
N ALA A 71 -25.85 -35.24 -2.17
CA ALA A 71 -25.36 -34.64 -0.92
C ALA A 71 -23.88 -34.98 -0.63
N GLU A 72 -23.30 -35.95 -1.35
CA GLU A 72 -21.88 -36.27 -1.25
C GLU A 72 -21.05 -35.28 -2.09
N PHE A 73 -20.08 -34.62 -1.46
CA PHE A 73 -19.11 -33.79 -2.17
C PHE A 73 -18.20 -34.68 -3.03
N PRO A 74 -17.95 -34.34 -4.31
CA PRO A 74 -16.98 -35.07 -5.13
C PRO A 74 -15.60 -35.09 -4.48
N ALA A 75 -15.01 -36.28 -4.37
CA ALA A 75 -13.69 -36.46 -3.77
C ALA A 75 -12.54 -35.74 -4.51
N ASP A 76 -12.81 -35.20 -5.71
CA ASP A 76 -11.89 -34.40 -6.51
C ASP A 76 -12.28 -32.92 -6.64
N ASP A 77 -13.26 -32.40 -5.87
CA ASP A 77 -13.61 -30.98 -5.92
C ASP A 77 -12.42 -30.09 -5.50
N LEU A 78 -11.70 -30.45 -4.43
CA LEU A 78 -10.60 -29.66 -3.89
C LEU A 78 -9.28 -29.90 -4.63
N GLU A 79 -8.71 -28.82 -5.15
CA GLU A 79 -7.47 -28.82 -5.93
C GLU A 79 -6.59 -27.63 -5.53
N LEU A 80 -5.30 -27.88 -5.24
CA LEU A 80 -4.35 -26.81 -4.93
C LEU A 80 -3.67 -26.32 -6.21
N LEU A 81 -3.93 -25.07 -6.59
CA LEU A 81 -3.32 -24.43 -7.75
C LEU A 81 -2.22 -23.47 -7.30
N LEU A 82 -0.99 -23.72 -7.74
CA LEU A 82 0.11 -22.76 -7.64
C LEU A 82 0.00 -21.77 -8.81
N GLN A 83 -0.41 -20.53 -8.53
CA GLN A 83 -0.55 -19.47 -9.53
C GLN A 83 0.61 -18.47 -9.42
N PRO A 84 1.42 -18.27 -10.48
CA PRO A 84 2.50 -17.28 -10.50
C PRO A 84 2.05 -15.88 -10.09
N ARG A 85 2.81 -15.24 -9.21
CA ARG A 85 2.50 -13.90 -8.69
C ARG A 85 2.86 -12.81 -9.70
N GLU A 86 1.89 -11.94 -9.99
CA GLU A 86 2.06 -10.83 -10.93
C GLU A 86 2.99 -9.74 -10.36
N CYS A 87 4.30 -9.90 -10.57
CA CYS A 87 5.28 -8.87 -10.23
C CYS A 87 5.25 -7.74 -11.28
N ARG A 88 4.84 -6.53 -10.86
CA ARG A 88 4.72 -5.33 -11.72
C ARG A 88 6.07 -4.82 -12.27
N THR A 89 7.16 -5.08 -11.56
CA THR A 89 8.54 -4.76 -11.95
C THR A 89 9.22 -5.94 -12.63
N THR A 90 10.35 -5.72 -13.30
CA THR A 90 11.20 -6.79 -13.88
C THR A 90 11.79 -7.69 -12.80
N GLU A 91 12.07 -7.12 -11.63
CA GLU A 91 12.70 -7.74 -10.48
C GLU A 91 11.95 -7.38 -9.19
N PRO A 92 11.93 -8.25 -8.16
CA PRO A 92 11.07 -8.08 -6.98
C PRO A 92 11.57 -7.05 -5.94
N GLY A 93 12.68 -6.33 -6.21
CA GLY A 93 13.17 -5.25 -5.34
C GLY A 93 13.88 -5.67 -4.06
N ILE A 94 13.98 -6.98 -3.82
CA ILE A 94 14.61 -7.59 -2.65
C ILE A 94 16.08 -7.12 -2.48
N PRO A 95 16.64 -7.20 -1.25
CA PRO A 95 18.05 -6.93 -1.04
C PRO A 95 18.95 -7.94 -1.76
N GLU A 96 20.16 -7.51 -2.11
CA GLU A 96 21.20 -8.38 -2.69
C GLU A 96 21.66 -9.46 -1.68
N ASP A 97 22.16 -10.59 -2.20
CA ASP A 97 22.42 -11.82 -1.43
C ASP A 97 23.29 -11.59 -0.18
N GLY A 98 22.73 -11.92 0.98
CA GLY A 98 23.38 -11.73 2.27
C GLY A 98 22.56 -12.31 3.43
N LYS A 99 23.06 -12.16 4.67
CA LYS A 99 22.33 -12.63 5.86
C LYS A 99 21.09 -11.76 6.12
N LEU A 100 19.94 -12.18 5.60
CA LEU A 100 18.65 -11.57 5.90
C LEU A 100 18.31 -11.72 7.39
N ASP A 101 17.92 -10.62 8.03
CA ASP A 101 17.26 -10.64 9.33
C ASP A 101 15.91 -11.38 9.25
N ALA A 102 15.43 -11.92 10.38
CA ALA A 102 14.16 -12.64 10.43
C ALA A 102 12.96 -11.82 9.93
N GLN A 103 12.91 -10.51 10.25
CA GLN A 103 11.84 -9.63 9.76
C GLN A 103 11.90 -9.46 8.24
N VAL A 104 13.11 -9.26 7.70
CA VAL A 104 13.34 -9.09 6.25
C VAL A 104 13.07 -10.39 5.50
N ARG A 105 13.45 -11.54 6.06
CA ARG A 105 13.21 -12.88 5.50
C ARG A 105 11.71 -13.15 5.36
N ALA A 106 10.95 -12.98 6.43
CA ALA A 106 9.49 -13.12 6.42
C ALA A 106 8.79 -12.10 5.50
N ALA A 107 9.34 -10.89 5.34
CA ALA A 107 8.87 -9.91 4.37
C ALA A 107 9.13 -10.33 2.92
N VAL A 108 10.33 -10.83 2.60
CA VAL A 108 10.66 -11.36 1.27
C VAL A 108 9.75 -12.53 0.92
N GLU A 109 9.66 -13.56 1.77
CA GLU A 109 8.77 -14.71 1.60
C GLU A 109 7.31 -14.26 1.31
N MET A 110 6.76 -13.36 2.13
CA MET A 110 5.39 -12.85 1.98
C MET A 110 5.14 -12.07 0.68
N TYR A 111 6.16 -11.42 0.11
CA TYR A 111 6.00 -10.57 -1.06
C TYR A 111 6.48 -11.18 -2.39
N THR A 112 7.33 -12.22 -2.37
CA THR A 112 7.88 -12.83 -3.60
C THR A 112 7.33 -14.20 -3.95
N GLU A 113 6.74 -14.93 -3.00
CA GLU A 113 6.21 -16.27 -3.30
C GLU A 113 4.89 -16.21 -4.09
N ASP A 114 4.71 -17.26 -4.91
CA ASP A 114 3.53 -17.49 -5.74
C ASP A 114 2.29 -17.83 -4.91
N TRP A 115 1.10 -17.59 -5.46
CA TRP A 115 -0.16 -17.79 -4.75
C TRP A 115 -0.53 -19.27 -4.71
N LEU A 116 -0.81 -19.80 -3.52
CA LEU A 116 -1.32 -21.16 -3.32
C LEU A 116 -2.84 -21.13 -3.15
N ILE A 117 -3.58 -21.29 -4.24
CA ILE A 117 -5.03 -21.10 -4.29
C ILE A 117 -5.74 -22.44 -4.11
N ALA A 118 -6.63 -22.53 -3.11
CA ALA A 118 -7.57 -23.64 -2.98
C ALA A 118 -8.69 -23.48 -4.01
N HIS A 119 -8.58 -24.18 -5.14
CA HIS A 119 -9.59 -24.26 -6.18
C HIS A 119 -10.64 -25.31 -5.83
N ARG A 120 -11.91 -25.03 -6.18
CA ARG A 120 -13.02 -25.98 -6.10
C ARG A 120 -13.54 -26.22 -7.51
N ARG A 121 -13.27 -27.38 -8.09
CA ARG A 121 -13.59 -27.70 -9.50
C ARG A 121 -15.05 -27.46 -9.85
N TYR A 122 -15.96 -27.77 -8.93
CA TYR A 122 -17.40 -27.65 -9.14
C TYR A 122 -18.01 -26.32 -8.64
N GLN A 123 -17.18 -25.39 -8.16
CA GLN A 123 -17.60 -24.06 -7.68
C GLN A 123 -18.42 -23.27 -8.72
N HIS A 124 -18.10 -23.43 -10.00
CA HIS A 124 -18.80 -22.78 -11.12
C HIS A 124 -20.25 -23.29 -11.34
N LEU A 125 -20.63 -24.40 -10.69
CA LEU A 125 -22.01 -24.92 -10.65
C LEU A 125 -22.80 -24.38 -9.45
N SER A 126 -22.14 -23.77 -8.47
CA SER A 126 -22.80 -23.19 -7.30
C SER A 126 -23.48 -21.87 -7.65
N ALA A 127 -24.77 -21.75 -7.29
CA ALA A 127 -25.54 -20.52 -7.45
C ALA A 127 -24.92 -19.30 -6.73
N ALA A 128 -24.03 -19.54 -5.75
CA ALA A 128 -23.29 -18.49 -5.04
C ALA A 128 -22.23 -17.79 -5.90
N TYR A 129 -21.59 -18.52 -6.84
CA TYR A 129 -20.54 -17.99 -7.71
C TYR A 129 -20.97 -17.86 -9.18
N SER A 130 -22.07 -18.54 -9.55
CA SER A 130 -22.64 -18.59 -10.89
C SER A 130 -24.17 -18.36 -10.77
N PRO A 131 -24.60 -17.10 -10.53
CA PRO A 131 -25.99 -16.79 -10.21
C PRO A 131 -26.91 -17.09 -11.39
N ILE A 132 -28.09 -17.66 -11.10
CA ILE A 132 -29.11 -17.96 -12.10
C ILE A 132 -29.88 -16.67 -12.41
N THR A 133 -29.30 -15.82 -13.24
CA THR A 133 -29.95 -14.61 -13.76
C THR A 133 -31.16 -14.98 -14.63
N PRO A 134 -32.18 -14.09 -14.77
CA PRO A 134 -33.29 -14.33 -15.70
C PRO A 134 -32.81 -14.50 -17.16
N GLU A 135 -31.67 -13.93 -17.52
CA GLU A 135 -31.03 -14.09 -18.84
C GLU A 135 -30.45 -15.50 -19.02
N THR A 136 -29.63 -15.98 -18.08
CA THR A 136 -29.07 -17.35 -18.14
C THR A 136 -30.15 -18.42 -17.98
N GLN A 137 -31.24 -18.13 -17.27
CA GLN A 137 -32.39 -19.04 -17.21
C GLN A 137 -33.19 -19.05 -18.51
N ARG A 138 -33.36 -17.91 -19.20
CA ARG A 138 -33.89 -17.87 -20.58
C ARG A 138 -33.00 -18.64 -21.56
N GLU A 139 -31.68 -18.58 -21.41
CA GLU A 139 -30.76 -19.40 -22.22
C GLU A 139 -30.91 -20.90 -21.93
N ARG A 140 -31.06 -21.30 -20.66
CA ARG A 140 -31.34 -22.70 -20.28
C ARG A 140 -32.70 -23.20 -20.78
N GLN A 141 -33.67 -22.31 -20.95
CA GLN A 141 -35.00 -22.60 -21.52
C GLN A 141 -35.00 -22.62 -23.06
N LYS A 142 -33.94 -22.12 -23.71
CA LYS A 142 -33.84 -21.99 -25.17
C LYS A 142 -33.79 -23.37 -25.82
N GLY A 143 -34.89 -23.75 -26.48
CA GLY A 143 -35.05 -25.06 -27.11
C GLY A 143 -35.77 -26.11 -26.25
N LEU A 144 -36.26 -25.74 -25.07
CA LEU A 144 -37.27 -26.55 -24.37
C LEU A 144 -38.64 -26.31 -25.03
N THR A 145 -39.41 -27.38 -25.21
CA THR A 145 -40.83 -27.27 -25.58
C THR A 145 -41.58 -26.54 -24.47
N ARG A 146 -42.28 -25.44 -24.82
CA ARG A 146 -43.20 -24.77 -23.89
C ARG A 146 -44.25 -25.78 -23.46
N GLN A 147 -44.24 -26.16 -22.19
CA GLN A 147 -45.36 -26.91 -21.62
C GLN A 147 -46.55 -25.96 -21.53
N VAL A 148 -47.65 -26.37 -22.13
CA VAL A 148 -48.96 -25.73 -22.05
C VAL A 148 -49.88 -26.81 -21.52
N PHE A 149 -50.35 -26.65 -20.29
CA PHE A 149 -51.34 -27.56 -19.72
C PHE A 149 -52.74 -27.14 -20.17
N GLU A 150 -53.70 -28.06 -20.13
CA GLU A 150 -55.09 -27.85 -20.54
C GLU A 150 -55.82 -26.77 -19.70
N GLN A 151 -55.23 -26.36 -18.57
CA GLN A 151 -55.67 -25.26 -17.71
C GLN A 151 -55.02 -23.91 -18.07
N ASP A 152 -53.87 -23.91 -18.76
CA ASP A 152 -53.18 -22.70 -19.23
C ASP A 152 -53.80 -22.15 -20.53
N THR A 153 -54.53 -22.99 -21.25
CA THR A 153 -55.40 -22.59 -22.37
C THR A 153 -56.67 -21.90 -21.86
N SER A 154 -56.50 -20.73 -21.25
CA SER A 154 -57.59 -19.76 -21.16
C SER A 154 -58.07 -19.42 -22.58
N GLY A 155 -59.38 -19.52 -22.81
CA GLY A 155 -59.97 -19.54 -24.16
C GLY A 155 -59.99 -18.18 -24.87
N ASP A 156 -58.82 -17.68 -25.26
CA ASP A 156 -58.65 -16.43 -25.99
C ASP A 156 -57.81 -16.65 -27.28
N GLU A 157 -58.43 -17.30 -28.27
CA GLU A 157 -57.87 -17.43 -29.63
C GLU A 157 -57.86 -16.07 -30.34
N ARG A 158 -56.91 -15.18 -29.99
CA ARG A 158 -56.78 -13.86 -30.64
C ARG A 158 -55.43 -13.15 -30.56
N SER A 159 -54.32 -13.85 -30.81
CA SER A 159 -53.04 -13.20 -31.15
C SER A 159 -52.05 -14.06 -31.95
N GLY A 160 -52.44 -14.47 -33.16
CA GLY A 160 -51.50 -14.80 -34.24
C GLY A 160 -51.59 -13.73 -35.33
N PRO A 161 -50.47 -13.18 -35.85
CA PRO A 161 -50.51 -12.32 -37.03
C PRO A 161 -50.89 -13.15 -38.27
N GLU A 162 -51.82 -12.62 -39.08
CA GLU A 162 -52.41 -13.30 -40.22
C GLU A 162 -51.47 -13.37 -41.43
N ASP A 163 -51.48 -14.48 -42.18
CA ASP A 163 -51.54 -14.44 -43.65
C ASP A 163 -51.93 -15.81 -44.27
N SER A 164 -52.47 -15.78 -45.50
CA SER A 164 -52.84 -16.93 -46.38
C SER A 164 -54.01 -17.88 -45.99
N ASP A 165 -55.23 -17.44 -46.37
CA ASP A 165 -56.33 -18.17 -47.05
C ASP A 165 -56.57 -19.69 -46.84
N ASP A 166 -57.75 -20.04 -46.28
CA ASP A 166 -58.83 -20.75 -47.01
C ASP A 166 -60.21 -20.58 -46.27
N PRO A 167 -61.39 -20.88 -46.88
CA PRO A 167 -62.63 -20.19 -46.51
C PRO A 167 -63.62 -20.90 -45.56
N ARG A 168 -64.16 -20.10 -44.63
CA ARG A 168 -65.57 -20.00 -44.18
C ARG A 168 -66.51 -21.21 -44.41
N HIS A 169 -67.06 -21.74 -43.31
CA HIS A 169 -68.48 -22.14 -43.29
C HIS A 169 -69.17 -21.73 -41.98
N SER A 170 -70.50 -21.57 -42.02
CA SER A 170 -71.27 -20.72 -41.09
C SER A 170 -72.57 -21.35 -40.59
N SER A 171 -72.85 -21.22 -39.29
CA SER A 171 -74.20 -21.33 -38.69
C SER A 171 -74.20 -20.76 -37.25
N GLY A 172 -75.33 -20.36 -36.65
CA GLY A 172 -76.69 -20.40 -37.23
C GLY A 172 -77.85 -19.80 -36.41
N SER A 173 -77.70 -19.50 -35.11
CA SER A 173 -78.77 -18.93 -34.25
C SER A 173 -79.96 -19.91 -33.98
N PRO A 174 -81.03 -19.56 -33.24
CA PRO A 174 -81.07 -19.64 -31.76
C PRO A 174 -82.31 -20.42 -31.21
N GLU A 175 -82.58 -20.28 -29.90
CA GLU A 175 -83.80 -20.68 -29.15
C GLU A 175 -84.09 -22.21 -29.11
N ASP A 176 -84.07 -22.88 -27.95
CA ASP A 176 -85.03 -22.70 -26.84
C ASP A 176 -84.48 -23.26 -25.48
N THR A 177 -85.28 -23.21 -24.40
CA THR A 177 -84.90 -23.59 -23.02
C THR A 177 -85.76 -24.73 -22.43
N PRO A 178 -85.50 -25.27 -21.21
CA PRO A 178 -84.24 -25.89 -20.78
C PRO A 178 -84.47 -27.26 -20.07
N ARG A 179 -83.59 -28.27 -20.28
CA ARG A 179 -83.18 -29.29 -19.26
C ARG A 179 -82.27 -30.42 -19.80
N SER A 180 -81.50 -30.98 -18.87
CA SER A 180 -80.80 -32.28 -18.87
C SER A 180 -79.49 -32.43 -19.68
N SER A 181 -78.53 -33.09 -19.03
CA SER A 181 -77.45 -33.92 -19.61
C SER A 181 -76.47 -33.28 -20.60
N GLY A 182 -75.52 -32.50 -20.08
CA GLY A 182 -74.29 -32.10 -20.78
C GLY A 182 -73.29 -33.26 -20.98
N ALA A 183 -73.73 -34.35 -21.60
CA ALA A 183 -72.94 -35.58 -21.82
C ALA A 183 -73.14 -36.16 -23.24
N SER A 184 -73.65 -35.38 -24.19
CA SER A 184 -74.07 -35.89 -25.51
C SER A 184 -73.81 -34.94 -26.70
N SER A 185 -73.07 -33.85 -26.49
CA SER A 185 -72.79 -32.83 -27.53
C SER A 185 -71.30 -32.56 -27.80
N ILE A 186 -70.39 -33.37 -27.24
CA ILE A 186 -68.93 -33.20 -27.40
C ILE A 186 -68.36 -34.15 -28.48
N PHE A 187 -69.05 -35.25 -28.77
CA PHE A 187 -68.59 -36.26 -29.73
C PHE A 187 -69.38 -36.21 -31.05
N ASP A 188 -69.01 -35.29 -31.94
CA ASP A 188 -69.34 -35.45 -33.36
C ASP A 188 -68.41 -36.50 -34.00
N LEU A 189 -68.77 -37.77 -33.79
CA LEU A 189 -68.04 -38.95 -34.30
C LEU A 189 -67.96 -39.02 -35.84
N ARG A 190 -68.56 -38.07 -36.59
CA ARG A 190 -68.41 -37.98 -38.05
C ARG A 190 -67.23 -37.11 -38.50
N ASN A 191 -66.76 -36.22 -37.63
CA ASN A 191 -65.71 -35.24 -37.95
C ASN A 191 -64.41 -35.45 -37.15
N LEU A 192 -64.38 -36.40 -36.20
CA LEU A 192 -63.16 -36.85 -35.56
C LEU A 192 -62.32 -37.68 -36.54
N ALA A 193 -61.18 -37.12 -36.98
CA ALA A 193 -60.14 -37.89 -37.64
C ALA A 193 -59.62 -38.99 -36.69
N ALA A 194 -59.44 -40.20 -37.20
CA ALA A 194 -58.84 -41.28 -36.41
C ALA A 194 -57.37 -40.96 -36.11
N ASP A 195 -56.92 -41.26 -34.88
CA ASP A 195 -55.53 -41.13 -34.48
C ASP A 195 -54.60 -41.83 -35.48
N SER A 196 -53.45 -41.22 -35.76
CA SER A 196 -52.47 -41.78 -36.67
C SER A 196 -51.96 -43.11 -36.13
N LEU A 197 -52.27 -44.19 -36.85
CA LEU A 197 -51.89 -45.56 -36.50
C LEU A 197 -50.38 -45.64 -36.25
N LEU A 198 -49.98 -45.77 -34.98
CA LEU A 198 -48.59 -45.91 -34.55
C LEU A 198 -47.99 -47.16 -35.18
N PRO A 199 -47.13 -47.08 -36.23
CA PRO A 199 -46.79 -48.25 -37.04
C PRO A 199 -46.01 -49.30 -36.25
N SER A 200 -45.17 -48.82 -35.33
CA SER A 200 -44.37 -49.63 -34.40
C SER A 200 -45.20 -50.39 -33.36
N LEU A 201 -46.49 -50.05 -33.15
CA LEU A 201 -47.35 -50.71 -32.16
C LEU A 201 -47.78 -52.13 -32.59
N LEU A 202 -47.67 -52.44 -33.88
CA LEU A 202 -47.88 -53.78 -34.44
C LEU A 202 -46.58 -54.51 -34.78
N GLU A 203 -45.42 -53.85 -34.67
CA GLU A 203 -44.11 -54.48 -34.90
C GLU A 203 -43.68 -55.36 -33.73
N ARG A 204 -43.48 -56.66 -33.98
CA ARG A 204 -42.93 -57.60 -32.98
C ARG A 204 -41.43 -57.42 -32.79
N THR A 205 -41.03 -56.29 -32.22
CA THR A 205 -39.66 -56.05 -31.75
C THR A 205 -39.43 -56.73 -30.39
N ALA A 206 -38.22 -57.24 -30.13
CA ALA A 206 -37.86 -57.80 -28.82
C ALA A 206 -37.89 -56.70 -27.74
N PRO A 207 -38.34 -56.96 -26.49
CA PRO A 207 -38.40 -55.95 -25.43
C PRO A 207 -37.06 -55.24 -25.20
N GLU A 208 -35.96 -55.99 -25.23
CA GLU A 208 -34.58 -55.49 -25.07
C GLU A 208 -34.16 -54.49 -26.17
N ASP A 209 -34.66 -54.67 -27.40
CA ASP A 209 -34.43 -53.73 -28.50
C ASP A 209 -35.35 -52.49 -28.39
N VAL A 210 -36.59 -52.67 -27.92
CA VAL A 210 -37.51 -51.56 -27.61
C VAL A 210 -36.91 -50.69 -26.51
N ASP A 211 -36.43 -51.28 -25.41
CA ASP A 211 -35.82 -50.54 -24.31
C ASP A 211 -34.51 -49.87 -24.71
N ARG A 212 -33.66 -50.50 -25.52
CA ARG A 212 -32.44 -49.86 -26.04
C ARG A 212 -32.74 -48.69 -26.98
N ARG A 213 -33.79 -48.80 -27.81
CA ARG A 213 -34.27 -47.68 -28.66
C ARG A 213 -34.88 -46.56 -27.82
N ASN A 214 -35.70 -46.90 -26.82
CA ASN A 214 -36.28 -45.95 -25.88
C ASN A 214 -35.20 -45.23 -25.07
N GLU A 215 -34.16 -45.93 -24.62
CA GLU A 215 -33.02 -45.32 -23.95
C GLU A 215 -32.23 -44.39 -24.88
N ALA A 216 -31.96 -44.81 -26.11
CA ALA A 216 -31.30 -43.96 -27.11
C ALA A 216 -32.11 -42.68 -27.39
N ALA A 217 -33.43 -42.79 -27.59
CA ALA A 217 -34.32 -41.64 -27.79
C ALA A 217 -34.38 -40.72 -26.55
N ARG A 218 -34.51 -41.28 -25.34
CA ARG A 218 -34.42 -40.54 -24.06
C ARG A 218 -33.08 -39.82 -23.92
N ARG A 219 -31.97 -40.40 -24.40
CA ARG A 219 -30.63 -39.79 -24.37
C ARG A 219 -30.46 -38.69 -25.43
N GLN A 220 -31.09 -38.79 -26.60
CA GLN A 220 -30.98 -37.82 -27.70
C GLN A 220 -31.58 -36.43 -27.37
N HIS A 221 -32.67 -36.39 -26.60
CA HIS A 221 -33.37 -35.14 -26.27
C HIS A 221 -33.33 -34.77 -24.77
N ARG A 222 -32.45 -35.37 -23.97
CA ARG A 222 -32.34 -35.05 -22.53
C ARG A 222 -31.73 -33.65 -22.32
N PRO A 223 -32.44 -32.70 -21.66
CA PRO A 223 -31.84 -31.42 -21.28
C PRO A 223 -30.65 -31.64 -20.33
N ARG A 224 -29.55 -30.92 -20.56
CA ARG A 224 -28.36 -30.97 -19.70
C ARG A 224 -28.55 -30.28 -18.35
N ALA A 225 -29.47 -29.32 -18.25
CA ALA A 225 -29.75 -28.56 -17.04
C ALA A 225 -31.02 -29.08 -16.34
N LEU A 226 -30.85 -29.67 -15.15
CA LEU A 226 -31.94 -30.30 -14.38
C LEU A 226 -33.06 -29.31 -14.01
N LEU A 227 -32.70 -28.05 -13.73
CA LEU A 227 -33.59 -27.02 -13.18
C LEU A 227 -33.99 -25.94 -14.20
N ALA A 228 -33.88 -26.21 -15.50
CA ALA A 228 -34.19 -25.21 -16.53
C ALA A 228 -35.68 -24.79 -16.58
N LEU A 229 -36.58 -25.66 -16.12
CA LEU A 229 -38.03 -25.37 -16.05
C LEU A 229 -38.45 -24.59 -14.79
N TYR A 230 -37.56 -24.40 -13.81
CA TYR A 230 -37.85 -23.56 -12.64
C TYR A 230 -37.83 -22.07 -13.05
N PRO A 231 -38.60 -21.20 -12.37
CA PRO A 231 -38.37 -19.76 -12.48
C PRO A 231 -36.96 -19.41 -11.99
N ALA A 232 -36.41 -18.29 -12.46
CA ALA A 232 -35.27 -17.68 -11.77
C ALA A 232 -35.77 -17.15 -10.41
N PRO A 233 -34.99 -17.31 -9.31
CA PRO A 233 -35.33 -16.69 -8.03
C PRO A 233 -35.26 -15.16 -8.15
N ASP A 234 -36.08 -14.46 -7.38
CA ASP A 234 -36.03 -12.99 -7.32
C ASP A 234 -34.68 -12.50 -6.78
N GLU A 235 -34.26 -11.29 -7.19
CA GLU A 235 -32.97 -10.70 -6.80
C GLU A 235 -32.77 -10.67 -5.27
N ASP A 236 -33.84 -10.41 -4.52
CA ASP A 236 -33.86 -10.31 -3.06
C ASP A 236 -33.88 -11.68 -2.34
N GLU A 237 -34.31 -12.77 -3.00
CA GLU A 237 -34.28 -14.13 -2.46
C GLU A 237 -33.01 -14.92 -2.85
N ALA A 238 -32.14 -14.33 -3.68
CA ALA A 238 -31.01 -15.04 -4.26
C ALA A 238 -29.94 -15.45 -3.23
N VAL A 239 -29.50 -16.71 -3.35
CA VAL A 239 -28.36 -17.31 -2.62
C VAL A 239 -27.12 -16.42 -2.67
N GLU A 240 -26.32 -16.47 -1.60
CA GLU A 240 -25.18 -15.57 -1.35
C GLU A 240 -24.26 -15.39 -2.56
N ARG A 241 -24.37 -14.23 -3.23
CA ARG A 241 -23.61 -13.90 -4.44
C ARG A 241 -22.17 -13.51 -4.09
N CYS A 242 -21.32 -14.51 -3.89
CA CYS A 242 -19.90 -14.35 -3.60
C CYS A 242 -19.14 -14.03 -4.89
N SER A 243 -18.78 -12.75 -5.07
CA SER A 243 -17.79 -12.37 -6.08
C SER A 243 -16.43 -13.00 -5.74
N ARG A 244 -15.71 -13.50 -6.76
CA ARG A 244 -14.32 -13.93 -6.56
C ARG A 244 -13.49 -12.68 -6.22
N PRO A 245 -12.74 -12.66 -5.10
CA PRO A 245 -11.91 -11.50 -4.76
C PRO A 245 -10.81 -11.30 -5.80
N GLU A 246 -10.39 -10.05 -5.99
CA GLU A 246 -9.21 -9.73 -6.79
C GLU A 246 -7.91 -10.14 -6.08
N PRO A 247 -6.83 -10.48 -6.81
CA PRO A 247 -5.52 -10.71 -6.20
C PRO A 247 -4.98 -9.41 -5.57
N PRO A 248 -4.33 -9.46 -4.39
CA PRO A 248 -3.77 -8.28 -3.74
C PRO A 248 -2.78 -7.53 -4.64
N ARG A 249 -3.01 -6.21 -4.83
CA ARG A 249 -2.22 -5.32 -5.70
C ARG A 249 -1.73 -4.07 -4.94
N GLU A 250 -0.66 -3.46 -5.43
CA GLU A 250 -0.13 -2.22 -4.86
C GLU A 250 -1.15 -1.08 -5.07
N HIS A 251 -1.47 -0.35 -4.00
CA HIS A 251 -2.43 0.74 -4.04
C HIS A 251 -1.88 1.96 -4.81
N PHE A 252 -2.67 2.48 -5.73
CA PHE A 252 -2.41 3.74 -6.44
C PHE A 252 -3.64 4.64 -6.40
N GLY A 253 -3.43 5.91 -6.08
CA GLY A 253 -4.41 6.97 -6.29
C GLY A 253 -4.50 7.40 -7.74
N GLN A 254 -5.16 8.54 -7.98
CA GLN A 254 -5.25 9.14 -9.31
C GLN A 254 -3.86 9.60 -9.77
N ARG A 255 -3.44 9.19 -10.96
CA ARG A 255 -2.04 9.28 -11.41
C ARG A 255 -1.82 10.43 -12.40
N ILE A 256 -0.91 11.35 -12.08
CA ILE A 256 -0.60 12.55 -12.86
C ILE A 256 0.82 12.44 -13.41
N LEU A 257 0.97 12.51 -14.74
CA LEU A 257 2.26 12.56 -15.43
C LEU A 257 2.66 14.02 -15.68
N VAL A 258 3.80 14.42 -15.13
CA VAL A 258 4.44 15.73 -15.37
C VAL A 258 5.72 15.52 -16.17
N LYS A 259 5.95 16.32 -17.22
CA LYS A 259 7.17 16.28 -18.05
C LYS A 259 7.84 17.65 -18.09
N CYS A 260 9.08 17.73 -17.63
CA CYS A 260 9.91 18.93 -17.67
C CYS A 260 10.59 19.06 -19.03
N LEU A 261 10.12 20.00 -19.87
CA LEU A 261 10.59 20.15 -21.26
C LEU A 261 11.85 21.02 -21.37
N SER A 262 11.77 22.25 -20.86
CA SER A 262 12.86 23.24 -20.93
C SER A 262 12.77 24.27 -19.81
N LEU A 263 13.88 24.58 -19.16
CA LEU A 263 14.05 25.76 -18.30
C LEU A 263 15.00 26.72 -19.02
N LYS A 264 14.60 27.98 -19.17
CA LYS A 264 15.40 29.05 -19.78
C LYS A 264 15.38 30.30 -18.91
N PHE A 265 16.44 31.10 -18.99
CA PHE A 265 16.55 32.42 -18.36
C PHE A 265 16.97 33.44 -19.43
N GLU A 266 16.76 34.74 -19.19
CA GLU A 266 17.27 35.81 -20.09
C GLU A 266 18.82 35.84 -20.18
N ILE A 267 19.51 35.19 -19.23
CA ILE A 267 20.97 35.02 -19.19
C ILE A 267 21.32 33.58 -18.79
N GLU A 268 22.13 32.89 -19.61
CA GLU A 268 22.75 31.60 -19.24
C GLU A 268 24.18 31.88 -18.72
N ILE A 269 24.44 31.52 -17.46
CA ILE A 269 25.68 31.85 -16.72
C ILE A 269 26.20 30.65 -15.92
N GLU A 270 25.32 29.92 -15.23
CA GLU A 270 25.69 28.80 -14.35
C GLU A 270 24.62 27.69 -14.36
N PRO A 271 24.94 26.48 -13.84
CA PRO A 271 23.99 25.38 -13.78
C PRO A 271 22.90 25.58 -12.71
N ILE A 272 21.64 25.35 -13.09
CA ILE A 272 20.46 25.50 -12.23
C ILE A 272 19.69 24.17 -12.17
N PHE A 273 19.31 23.75 -10.97
CA PHE A 273 18.70 22.45 -10.67
C PHE A 273 17.26 22.65 -10.22
N GLY A 274 16.36 21.75 -10.59
CA GLY A 274 14.95 21.83 -10.26
C GLY A 274 14.46 20.71 -9.37
N ILE A 275 13.47 21.01 -8.53
CA ILE A 275 12.79 20.08 -7.63
C ILE A 275 11.28 20.28 -7.80
N LEU A 276 10.53 19.20 -8.06
CA LEU A 276 9.07 19.19 -8.02
C LEU A 276 8.56 18.38 -6.81
N ALA A 277 7.52 18.86 -6.15
CA ALA A 277 6.73 18.06 -5.19
C ALA A 277 5.28 18.56 -5.12
N LEU A 278 4.37 17.68 -4.70
CA LEU A 278 2.97 18.03 -4.44
C LEU A 278 2.75 18.45 -2.99
N TYR A 279 1.95 19.50 -2.80
CA TYR A 279 1.59 20.06 -1.51
C TYR A 279 0.07 20.29 -1.46
N ASP A 280 -0.60 19.77 -0.44
CA ASP A 280 -2.00 20.12 -0.15
C ASP A 280 -2.06 21.25 0.88
N VAL A 281 -2.72 22.36 0.53
CA VAL A 281 -2.81 23.58 1.35
C VAL A 281 -3.93 23.52 2.39
N ARG A 282 -4.94 22.68 2.18
CA ARG A 282 -6.06 22.46 3.10
C ARG A 282 -5.60 21.66 4.31
N GLU A 283 -4.93 20.53 4.06
CA GLU A 283 -4.41 19.62 5.09
C GLU A 283 -2.98 20.01 5.54
N LYS A 284 -2.39 21.04 4.92
CA LYS A 284 -1.03 21.57 5.21
C LYS A 284 0.06 20.51 5.21
N LYS A 285 -0.01 19.58 4.25
CA LYS A 285 0.91 18.44 4.14
C LYS A 285 1.59 18.41 2.78
N LYS A 286 2.89 18.08 2.76
CA LYS A 286 3.60 17.68 1.56
C LYS A 286 3.17 16.25 1.22
N ILE A 287 2.53 16.05 0.07
CA ILE A 287 1.88 14.78 -0.29
C ILE A 287 2.67 13.93 -1.30
N SER A 288 3.90 14.31 -1.62
CA SER A 288 4.82 13.48 -2.41
C SER A 288 6.28 13.65 -2.00
N GLU A 289 7.10 12.67 -2.37
CA GLU A 289 8.55 12.77 -2.51
C GLU A 289 8.97 13.91 -3.48
N ASN A 290 10.22 14.37 -3.35
CA ASN A 290 10.89 15.31 -4.26
C ASN A 290 11.34 14.64 -5.56
N PHE A 291 10.79 15.06 -6.70
CA PHE A 291 11.36 14.78 -8.01
C PHE A 291 12.41 15.82 -8.41
N TYR A 292 13.69 15.43 -8.32
CA TYR A 292 14.83 16.24 -8.77
C TYR A 292 15.03 16.11 -10.30
N PHE A 293 15.25 17.21 -11.00
CA PHE A 293 15.40 17.23 -12.46
C PHE A 293 16.50 18.19 -12.98
N ASP A 294 17.14 17.81 -14.10
CA ASP A 294 18.21 18.57 -14.76
C ASP A 294 17.90 18.85 -16.25
N LEU A 295 17.72 20.14 -16.58
CA LEU A 295 17.50 20.66 -17.93
C LEU A 295 18.69 21.46 -18.50
N ASN A 296 19.83 21.51 -17.79
CA ASN A 296 21.01 22.26 -18.19
C ASN A 296 21.60 21.75 -19.52
N SER A 297 22.17 22.70 -20.27
CA SER A 297 22.96 22.43 -21.48
C SER A 297 24.24 21.66 -21.16
N ASP A 298 24.79 20.95 -22.14
CA ASP A 298 26.05 20.20 -21.97
C ASP A 298 27.27 21.11 -21.77
N SER A 299 27.13 22.40 -22.09
CA SER A 299 28.06 23.47 -21.72
C SER A 299 28.01 23.76 -20.22
N MET A 300 26.83 24.04 -19.65
CA MET A 300 26.67 24.26 -18.21
C MET A 300 27.08 23.02 -17.39
N LYS A 301 26.71 21.82 -17.83
CA LYS A 301 27.19 20.56 -17.22
C LYS A 301 28.71 20.40 -17.32
N GLY A 302 29.34 20.99 -18.34
CA GLY A 302 30.79 21.08 -18.49
C GLY A 302 31.49 21.73 -17.30
N LEU A 303 30.88 22.76 -16.71
CA LEU A 303 31.42 23.52 -15.57
C LEU A 303 31.56 22.68 -14.28
N LEU A 304 30.87 21.53 -14.19
CA LEU A 304 30.84 20.69 -12.99
C LEU A 304 31.64 19.38 -13.13
N ARG A 305 32.26 19.11 -14.29
CA ARG A 305 33.04 17.88 -14.55
C ARG A 305 34.14 17.62 -13.52
N ALA A 306 34.70 18.67 -12.93
CA ALA A 306 35.72 18.58 -11.88
C ALA A 306 35.25 17.84 -10.61
N HIS A 307 33.93 17.75 -10.35
CA HIS A 307 33.36 17.09 -9.17
C HIS A 307 32.99 15.61 -9.40
N GLY A 308 33.40 15.03 -10.53
CA GLY A 308 33.50 13.57 -10.71
C GLY A 308 32.20 12.77 -10.82
N THR A 309 31.02 13.41 -10.84
CA THR A 309 29.73 12.73 -10.96
C THR A 309 29.52 12.15 -12.36
N HIS A 310 29.63 10.83 -12.50
CA HIS A 310 29.18 10.10 -13.69
C HIS A 310 27.66 9.88 -13.57
N PRO A 311 26.82 10.50 -14.41
CA PRO A 311 25.38 10.49 -14.20
C PRO A 311 24.77 9.13 -14.58
N ALA A 312 24.17 8.44 -13.62
CA ALA A 312 23.44 7.20 -13.89
C ALA A 312 22.13 7.50 -14.65
N ILE A 313 21.66 6.55 -15.46
CA ILE A 313 20.51 6.72 -16.36
C ILE A 313 19.23 7.08 -15.58
N SER A 314 19.04 6.47 -14.41
CA SER A 314 18.00 6.80 -13.42
C SER A 314 18.01 8.26 -12.96
N THR A 315 19.16 8.94 -12.95
CA THR A 315 19.31 10.35 -12.55
C THR A 315 19.13 11.34 -13.71
N LEU A 316 18.97 10.84 -14.95
CA LEU A 316 18.73 11.65 -16.16
C LEU A 316 17.24 11.86 -16.48
N ALA A 317 16.35 11.41 -15.59
CA ALA A 317 14.91 11.54 -15.71
C ALA A 317 14.46 13.00 -15.89
N ARG A 318 13.43 13.21 -16.71
CA ARG A 318 12.77 14.52 -16.94
C ARG A 318 11.25 14.45 -16.81
N SER A 319 10.72 13.29 -16.45
CA SER A 319 9.29 13.03 -16.30
C SER A 319 9.04 12.27 -15.01
N ALA A 320 7.92 12.60 -14.36
CA ALA A 320 7.51 12.10 -13.07
C ALA A 320 6.03 11.74 -13.09
N ILE A 321 5.66 10.60 -12.51
CA ILE A 321 4.27 10.21 -12.24
C ILE A 321 4.03 10.34 -10.74
N PHE A 322 3.15 11.25 -10.37
CA PHE A 322 2.68 11.43 -9.00
C PHE A 322 1.36 10.66 -8.80
N SER A 323 1.16 10.08 -7.62
CA SER A 323 -0.11 9.48 -7.19
C SER A 323 -0.81 10.43 -6.21
N VAL A 324 -2.15 10.50 -6.29
CA VAL A 324 -3.00 11.26 -5.36
C VAL A 324 -4.23 10.42 -4.99
N THR A 325 -4.21 9.79 -3.82
CA THR A 325 -5.28 8.93 -3.29
C THR A 325 -6.51 9.74 -2.87
N TYR A 326 -6.28 10.90 -2.25
CA TYR A 326 -7.33 11.82 -1.82
C TYR A 326 -7.24 13.10 -2.66
N PRO A 327 -7.88 13.15 -3.84
CA PRO A 327 -7.81 14.32 -4.71
C PRO A 327 -8.53 15.51 -4.06
N SER A 328 -7.92 16.68 -4.17
CA SER A 328 -8.33 17.88 -3.48
C SER A 328 -8.14 19.09 -4.41
N PRO A 329 -9.07 20.06 -4.43
CA PRO A 329 -8.92 21.28 -5.22
C PRO A 329 -7.83 22.22 -4.68
N ASP A 330 -7.22 21.89 -3.53
CA ASP A 330 -6.26 22.72 -2.80
C ASP A 330 -4.81 22.24 -3.01
N ILE A 331 -4.57 21.33 -3.96
CA ILE A 331 -3.25 20.77 -4.28
C ILE A 331 -2.48 21.66 -5.27
N PHE A 332 -1.23 21.93 -4.92
CA PHE A 332 -0.25 22.64 -5.74
C PHE A 332 0.92 21.73 -6.11
N LEU A 333 1.35 21.81 -7.38
CA LEU A 333 2.66 21.38 -7.81
C LEU A 333 3.65 22.51 -7.54
N VAL A 334 4.51 22.36 -6.53
CA VAL A 334 5.53 23.34 -6.17
C VAL A 334 6.82 23.03 -6.92
N ILE A 335 7.45 24.07 -7.46
CA ILE A 335 8.74 24.02 -8.14
C ILE A 335 9.76 24.85 -7.33
N LYS A 336 10.74 24.18 -6.72
CA LYS A 336 11.90 24.83 -6.07
C LYS A 336 13.11 24.76 -7.02
N LEU A 337 13.91 25.82 -7.11
CA LEU A 337 15.13 25.91 -7.91
C LEU A 337 16.35 26.20 -7.04
N GLU A 338 17.47 25.56 -7.38
CA GLU A 338 18.77 25.73 -6.74
C GLU A 338 19.85 26.05 -7.76
N LYS A 339 20.90 26.75 -7.33
CA LYS A 339 22.12 26.99 -8.12
C LYS A 339 23.37 26.53 -7.38
N VAL A 340 24.52 26.58 -8.05
CA VAL A 340 25.83 26.38 -7.39
C VAL A 340 26.05 27.45 -6.31
N LEU A 341 26.62 27.06 -5.17
CA LEU A 341 26.97 28.01 -4.11
C LEU A 341 27.96 29.07 -4.64
N GLN A 342 27.65 30.34 -4.40
CA GLN A 342 28.51 31.49 -4.71
C GLN A 342 28.77 32.35 -3.47
N GLN A 343 29.67 33.33 -3.58
CA GLN A 343 29.83 34.36 -2.56
C GLN A 343 28.79 35.47 -2.76
N GLY A 344 27.88 35.63 -1.80
CA GLY A 344 26.86 36.69 -1.78
C GLY A 344 25.52 36.17 -1.28
N ASP A 345 24.67 37.07 -0.78
CA ASP A 345 23.32 36.71 -0.34
C ASP A 345 22.46 36.26 -1.53
N ILE A 346 21.38 35.50 -1.27
CA ILE A 346 20.43 35.06 -2.32
C ILE A 346 19.92 36.27 -3.13
N SER A 347 19.72 37.43 -2.49
CA SER A 347 19.35 38.69 -3.15
C SER A 347 20.36 39.17 -4.19
N GLU A 348 21.65 39.13 -3.85
CA GLU A 348 22.74 39.55 -4.75
C GLU A 348 22.92 38.53 -5.89
N CYS A 349 22.85 37.23 -5.53
CA CYS A 349 22.93 36.11 -6.48
C CYS A 349 21.78 36.06 -7.49
N CYS A 350 20.64 36.67 -7.20
CA CYS A 350 19.48 36.74 -8.09
C CYS A 350 19.40 38.03 -8.91
N GLU A 351 20.00 39.15 -8.46
CA GLU A 351 19.90 40.45 -9.13
C GLU A 351 20.17 40.40 -10.65
N PRO A 352 21.23 39.70 -11.16
CA PRO A 352 21.47 39.60 -12.59
C PRO A 352 20.25 39.05 -13.36
N TYR A 353 19.66 37.96 -12.86
CA TYR A 353 18.53 37.25 -13.46
C TYR A 353 17.17 37.98 -13.30
N MET A 354 17.18 39.15 -12.64
CA MET A 354 15.99 39.99 -12.43
C MET A 354 16.08 41.33 -13.18
N VAL A 355 17.28 41.74 -13.61
CA VAL A 355 17.58 43.07 -14.16
C VAL A 355 18.20 43.00 -15.56
N MET A 356 19.00 41.97 -15.87
CA MET A 356 19.68 41.85 -17.17
C MET A 356 18.81 41.12 -18.18
N LYS A 357 18.43 41.82 -19.25
CA LYS A 357 17.67 41.26 -20.36
C LYS A 357 18.56 40.89 -21.54
N GLU A 358 18.15 39.88 -22.30
CA GLU A 358 18.84 39.43 -23.51
C GLU A 358 19.03 40.58 -24.53
N VAL A 359 18.03 41.47 -24.63
CA VAL A 359 18.02 42.65 -25.52
C VAL A 359 19.12 43.68 -25.18
N ASP A 360 19.52 43.79 -23.90
CA ASP A 360 20.56 44.73 -23.44
C ASP A 360 21.95 44.09 -23.32
N THR A 361 22.12 42.83 -23.76
CA THR A 361 23.42 42.12 -23.72
C THR A 361 24.54 42.87 -24.44
N ALA A 362 24.24 43.61 -25.52
CA ALA A 362 25.24 44.43 -26.22
C ALA A 362 25.85 45.54 -25.33
N LYS A 363 25.06 46.12 -24.40
CA LYS A 363 25.54 47.13 -23.44
C LYS A 363 26.17 46.49 -22.21
N ASN A 364 25.61 45.37 -21.76
CA ASN A 364 26.03 44.67 -20.55
C ASN A 364 27.11 43.60 -20.78
N LYS A 365 27.64 43.46 -22.00
CA LYS A 365 28.51 42.35 -22.42
C LYS A 365 29.66 42.08 -21.44
N GLU A 366 30.43 43.12 -21.11
CA GLU A 366 31.58 43.01 -20.20
C GLU A 366 31.16 42.59 -18.78
N LYS A 367 30.01 43.07 -18.29
CA LYS A 367 29.45 42.67 -16.98
C LYS A 367 29.01 41.20 -17.00
N LEU A 368 28.41 40.74 -18.11
CA LEU A 368 27.97 39.36 -18.29
C LEU A 368 29.15 38.39 -18.45
N GLU A 369 30.21 38.78 -19.18
CA GLU A 369 31.46 38.00 -19.29
C GLU A 369 32.17 37.89 -17.94
N LYS A 370 32.24 38.98 -17.17
CA LYS A 370 32.75 38.95 -15.78
C LYS A 370 31.94 38.03 -14.86
N LEU A 371 30.60 38.04 -14.98
CA LEU A 371 29.74 37.13 -14.21
C LEU A 371 29.94 35.66 -14.60
N ARG A 372 30.13 35.35 -15.89
CA ARG A 372 30.43 33.99 -16.36
C ARG A 372 31.78 33.49 -15.85
N LEU A 373 32.83 34.31 -15.94
CA LEU A 373 34.16 33.97 -15.41
C LEU A 373 34.13 33.75 -13.88
N ALA A 374 33.35 34.54 -13.14
CA ALA A 374 33.15 34.31 -11.70
C ALA A 374 32.36 33.01 -11.43
N ALA A 375 31.30 32.76 -12.19
CA ALA A 375 30.50 31.54 -12.06
C ALA A 375 31.29 30.27 -12.40
N GLU A 376 32.18 30.31 -13.40
CA GLU A 376 33.08 29.19 -13.73
C GLU A 376 34.09 28.91 -12.60
N GLN A 377 34.64 29.96 -11.96
CA GLN A 377 35.49 29.82 -10.77
C GLN A 377 34.73 29.24 -9.57
N PHE A 378 33.47 29.64 -9.37
CA PHE A 378 32.61 29.07 -8.34
C PHE A 378 32.16 27.63 -8.67
N CYS A 379 31.86 27.29 -9.93
CA CYS A 379 31.59 25.90 -10.32
C CYS A 379 32.83 25.01 -10.10
N THR A 380 34.02 25.49 -10.44
CA THR A 380 35.27 24.77 -10.20
C THR A 380 35.51 24.52 -8.70
N ARG A 381 35.35 25.54 -7.84
CA ARG A 381 35.66 25.45 -6.40
C ARG A 381 34.54 24.93 -5.51
N LEU A 382 33.29 25.29 -5.81
CA LEU A 382 32.10 25.13 -4.97
C LEU A 382 31.01 24.29 -5.65
N GLY A 383 31.26 23.74 -6.86
CA GLY A 383 30.30 22.96 -7.66
C GLY A 383 29.71 21.72 -6.98
N ARG A 384 30.31 21.24 -5.88
CA ARG A 384 29.73 20.24 -4.98
C ARG A 384 28.50 20.75 -4.21
N TYR A 385 28.49 22.02 -3.83
CA TYR A 385 27.49 22.62 -2.97
C TYR A 385 26.39 23.34 -3.77
N ARG A 386 25.22 23.47 -3.15
CA ARG A 386 24.07 24.19 -3.69
C ARG A 386 23.70 25.36 -2.78
N MET A 387 22.96 26.31 -3.32
CA MET A 387 22.25 27.33 -2.54
C MET A 387 20.81 27.50 -3.08
N PRO A 388 19.83 27.80 -2.21
CA PRO A 388 18.47 28.09 -2.65
C PRO A 388 18.45 29.34 -3.55
N PHE A 389 17.63 29.33 -4.60
CA PHE A 389 17.64 30.38 -5.62
C PHE A 389 16.26 31.01 -5.83
N ALA A 390 15.29 30.23 -6.31
CA ALA A 390 13.95 30.72 -6.65
C ALA A 390 12.91 29.60 -6.48
N TRP A 391 11.64 29.96 -6.41
CA TRP A 391 10.54 29.00 -6.33
C TRP A 391 9.28 29.52 -7.05
N THR A 392 8.36 28.63 -7.36
CA THR A 392 7.01 28.96 -7.88
C THR A 392 6.06 27.78 -7.64
N ALA A 393 4.77 27.91 -7.98
CA ALA A 393 3.85 26.77 -7.92
C ALA A 393 2.72 26.87 -8.96
N VAL A 394 2.14 25.72 -9.28
CA VAL A 394 0.99 25.56 -10.19
C VAL A 394 -0.17 24.94 -9.41
N HIS A 395 -1.31 25.64 -9.39
CA HIS A 395 -2.56 25.16 -8.79
C HIS A 395 -3.20 24.11 -9.72
N LEU A 396 -3.25 22.84 -9.31
CA LEU A 396 -3.62 21.75 -10.23
C LEU A 396 -5.10 21.81 -10.65
N ALA A 397 -5.99 22.30 -9.79
CA ALA A 397 -7.41 22.46 -10.11
C ALA A 397 -7.65 23.36 -11.34
N ASN A 398 -6.78 24.36 -11.60
CA ASN A 398 -6.90 25.21 -12.79
C ASN A 398 -6.74 24.42 -14.10
N ILE A 399 -5.98 23.32 -14.07
CA ILE A 399 -5.74 22.44 -15.22
C ILE A 399 -6.97 21.54 -15.44
N VAL A 400 -7.47 20.94 -14.36
CA VAL A 400 -8.63 20.04 -14.37
C VAL A 400 -9.91 20.78 -14.79
N SER A 401 -10.24 21.89 -14.13
CA SER A 401 -11.49 22.63 -14.36
C SER A 401 -11.57 23.29 -15.74
N SER A 402 -10.44 23.49 -16.43
CA SER A 402 -10.42 24.01 -17.80
C SER A 402 -11.02 23.05 -18.83
N ALA A 403 -11.29 21.79 -18.48
CA ALA A 403 -11.97 20.81 -19.34
C ALA A 403 -13.51 20.94 -19.38
N GLY A 404 -14.11 21.83 -18.57
CA GLY A 404 -15.57 21.91 -18.38
C GLY A 404 -16.37 22.75 -19.40
N GLN A 405 -15.73 23.41 -20.36
CA GLN A 405 -16.41 24.11 -21.45
C GLN A 405 -16.40 23.24 -22.70
N PRO A 406 -17.54 22.66 -23.14
CA PRO A 406 -17.65 22.16 -24.50
C PRO A 406 -17.65 23.34 -25.46
N ASP A 407 -16.77 23.30 -26.46
CA ASP A 407 -16.71 24.30 -27.51
C ASP A 407 -18.06 24.37 -28.23
N ARG A 408 -18.77 25.51 -28.10
CA ARG A 408 -19.95 25.79 -28.92
C ARG A 408 -19.49 26.44 -30.21
N ASP A 409 -19.42 25.65 -31.26
CA ASP A 409 -19.34 26.16 -32.63
C ASP A 409 -20.48 27.18 -32.85
N SER A 410 -20.13 28.37 -33.29
CA SER A 410 -21.07 29.45 -33.61
C SER A 410 -20.37 30.44 -34.55
N ASP A 411 -20.53 30.21 -35.86
CA ASP A 411 -20.08 31.12 -36.90
C ASP A 411 -20.66 32.52 -36.68
N SER A 412 -19.80 33.53 -36.54
CA SER A 412 -20.17 34.94 -36.57
C SER A 412 -18.95 35.82 -36.88
N GLU A 413 -18.78 36.13 -38.16
CA GLU A 413 -18.00 37.29 -38.61
C GLU A 413 -18.55 38.56 -37.93
N GLY A 414 -17.75 39.28 -37.15
CA GLY A 414 -18.25 40.44 -36.40
C GLY A 414 -17.26 41.17 -35.49
N GLU A 415 -16.49 42.09 -36.08
CA GLU A 415 -15.83 43.26 -35.46
C GLU A 415 -14.83 43.10 -34.28
N ARG A 416 -13.76 43.89 -34.33
CA ARG A 416 -12.73 43.99 -33.29
C ARG A 416 -12.96 45.19 -32.37
N ARG A 417 -13.09 44.99 -31.05
CA ARG A 417 -12.59 45.91 -29.99
C ARG A 417 -12.59 45.26 -28.59
N PRO A 418 -11.74 45.72 -27.65
CA PRO A 418 -11.52 45.05 -26.37
C PRO A 418 -12.52 45.48 -25.29
N ALA A 419 -13.05 44.52 -24.55
CA ALA A 419 -13.97 44.76 -23.43
C ALA A 419 -13.23 44.76 -22.08
N TRP A 420 -13.01 45.95 -21.52
CA TRP A 420 -12.67 46.14 -20.09
C TRP A 420 -13.51 47.29 -19.52
N THR A 421 -13.97 47.13 -18.28
CA THR A 421 -14.84 48.00 -17.44
C THR A 421 -16.36 47.78 -17.48
N ASP A 422 -16.92 47.81 -16.25
CA ASP A 422 -18.33 47.83 -15.84
C ASP A 422 -19.25 46.64 -16.23
N ARG A 423 -20.27 46.26 -15.44
CA ARG A 423 -20.71 46.76 -14.10
C ARG A 423 -21.27 45.63 -13.22
N ARG A 424 -21.24 45.84 -11.89
CA ARG A 424 -21.82 44.96 -10.86
C ARG A 424 -23.35 44.80 -11.01
N ARG A 425 -23.88 43.57 -10.98
CA ARG A 425 -25.11 43.16 -10.24
C ARG A 425 -25.45 41.67 -10.44
N ARG A 426 -25.35 40.87 -9.37
CA ARG A 426 -26.22 39.72 -9.06
C ARG A 426 -26.52 39.75 -7.56
N GLY A 427 -27.67 39.19 -7.16
CA GLY A 427 -28.18 39.26 -5.78
C GLY A 427 -27.51 38.27 -4.82
N PRO A 428 -27.96 38.23 -3.56
CA PRO A 428 -27.64 37.12 -2.65
C PRO A 428 -28.21 35.83 -3.23
N GLN A 429 -27.43 34.76 -3.19
CA GLN A 429 -27.89 33.40 -3.44
C GLN A 429 -27.79 32.64 -2.12
N ASP A 430 -28.86 31.93 -1.75
CA ASP A 430 -29.01 31.41 -0.38
C ASP A 430 -27.98 30.35 0.00
N ARG A 431 -27.68 30.29 1.30
CA ARG A 431 -26.82 29.27 1.89
C ARG A 431 -27.62 28.00 2.17
N THR A 432 -27.54 27.04 1.28
CA THR A 432 -27.82 25.62 1.58
C THR A 432 -26.53 24.81 1.48
N ASN A 433 -26.39 23.81 2.35
CA ASN A 433 -25.20 22.96 2.44
C ASN A 433 -25.10 21.93 1.29
N SER A 434 -23.98 21.19 1.30
CA SER A 434 -23.64 20.00 0.50
C SER A 434 -23.45 20.22 -1.01
N GLY A 435 -22.25 19.84 -1.47
CA GLY A 435 -21.72 20.07 -2.80
C GLY A 435 -20.19 19.96 -2.71
N ASP A 436 -19.70 18.75 -2.46
CA ASP A 436 -18.26 18.47 -2.49
C ASP A 436 -17.88 18.31 -3.98
N ASP A 437 -17.36 19.40 -4.56
CA ASP A 437 -16.91 19.41 -5.97
C ASP A 437 -15.73 18.44 -6.12
N THR A 438 -16.02 17.19 -6.49
CA THR A 438 -15.08 16.08 -6.54
C THR A 438 -14.01 16.30 -7.61
N CYS A 439 -12.92 16.97 -7.20
CA CYS A 439 -11.72 17.15 -7.99
C CYS A 439 -11.23 15.78 -8.51
N SER A 440 -11.00 15.66 -9.81
CA SER A 440 -10.59 14.40 -10.43
C SER A 440 -9.49 14.59 -11.45
N PHE A 441 -8.37 13.91 -11.23
CA PHE A 441 -7.17 13.94 -12.06
C PHE A 441 -7.11 12.81 -13.09
N SER A 442 -8.13 11.93 -13.17
CA SER A 442 -8.08 10.74 -14.06
C SER A 442 -8.37 11.02 -15.54
N GLY A 443 -9.07 12.12 -15.88
CA GLY A 443 -9.64 12.33 -17.22
C GLY A 443 -9.46 13.72 -17.85
N PHE A 444 -8.56 14.56 -17.33
CA PHE A 444 -8.36 15.92 -17.88
C PHE A 444 -7.55 15.91 -19.19
N ARG A 445 -7.81 16.89 -20.08
CA ARG A 445 -7.04 17.05 -21.34
C ARG A 445 -5.58 17.44 -21.03
N PRO A 446 -4.56 16.85 -21.68
CA PRO A 446 -3.16 17.23 -21.49
C PRO A 446 -2.91 18.73 -21.72
N ALA A 447 -2.12 19.35 -20.85
CA ALA A 447 -1.85 20.78 -20.88
C ALA A 447 -0.35 21.10 -20.83
N THR A 448 0.16 21.78 -21.86
CA THR A 448 1.50 22.37 -21.87
C THR A 448 1.47 23.74 -21.18
N LEU A 449 2.02 23.83 -19.97
CA LEU A 449 2.11 25.06 -19.20
C LEU A 449 3.48 25.74 -19.41
N THR A 450 3.43 27.06 -19.59
CA THR A 450 4.62 27.91 -19.60
C THR A 450 4.63 28.74 -18.31
N VAL A 451 5.40 28.31 -17.32
CA VAL A 451 5.52 28.98 -16.03
C VAL A 451 6.61 30.04 -16.11
N THR A 452 6.23 31.31 -15.95
CA THR A 452 7.13 32.47 -16.02
C THR A 452 7.38 33.15 -14.67
N ASN A 453 6.51 32.89 -13.68
CA ASN A 453 6.45 33.68 -12.45
C ASN A 453 7.27 33.02 -11.33
N PHE A 454 8.59 33.00 -11.49
CA PHE A 454 9.51 32.54 -10.46
C PHE A 454 9.77 33.64 -9.44
N PHE A 455 9.52 33.36 -8.17
CA PHE A 455 9.81 34.26 -7.06
C PHE A 455 11.21 34.00 -6.53
N LYS A 456 11.97 35.06 -6.22
CA LYS A 456 13.23 34.93 -5.50
C LYS A 456 13.00 34.26 -4.14
N GLN A 457 13.85 33.30 -3.76
CA GLN A 457 13.81 32.70 -2.42
C GLN A 457 14.16 33.73 -1.33
N GLU A 458 13.42 33.71 -0.22
CA GLU A 458 13.75 34.48 0.99
C GLU A 458 14.57 33.57 1.96
N ALA A 459 15.71 34.06 2.45
CA ALA A 459 16.69 33.25 3.21
C ALA A 459 16.26 32.88 4.64
N GLU A 460 15.30 33.62 5.19
CA GLU A 460 14.74 33.47 6.54
C GLU A 460 13.40 32.71 6.53
N ARG A 461 12.96 32.23 5.37
CA ARG A 461 11.62 31.67 5.14
C ARG A 461 11.73 30.49 4.17
N LEU A 462 12.47 29.46 4.60
CA LEU A 462 12.73 28.23 3.85
C LEU A 462 11.85 27.07 4.35
N SER A 463 11.33 27.17 5.57
CA SER A 463 10.35 26.24 6.15
C SER A 463 9.12 26.02 5.24
N ASP A 464 8.61 24.79 5.22
CA ASP A 464 7.38 24.49 4.50
C ASP A 464 6.15 25.16 5.16
N GLU A 465 6.21 25.56 6.44
CA GLU A 465 5.20 26.47 7.03
C GLU A 465 5.11 27.80 6.29
N ASP A 466 6.24 28.41 5.94
CA ASP A 466 6.25 29.66 5.16
C ASP A 466 5.83 29.45 3.71
N LEU A 467 6.15 28.29 3.12
CA LEU A 467 5.61 27.88 1.84
C LEU A 467 4.08 27.83 1.87
N PHE A 468 3.45 27.15 2.85
CA PHE A 468 1.98 27.08 2.95
C PHE A 468 1.32 28.46 3.06
N LYS A 469 1.94 29.41 3.78
CA LYS A 469 1.47 30.82 3.84
C LYS A 469 1.43 31.43 2.42
N PHE A 470 2.51 31.28 1.64
CA PHE A 470 2.57 31.76 0.25
C PHE A 470 1.62 31.00 -0.70
N LEU A 471 1.42 29.69 -0.54
CA LEU A 471 0.49 28.92 -1.37
C LEU A 471 -0.96 29.35 -1.13
N ALA A 472 -1.34 29.63 0.12
CA ALA A 472 -2.65 30.18 0.47
C ALA A 472 -2.88 31.58 -0.14
N ASP A 473 -1.86 32.46 -0.12
CA ASP A 473 -1.91 33.77 -0.79
C ASP A 473 -2.14 33.66 -2.30
N MET A 474 -1.62 32.62 -2.98
CA MET A 474 -1.79 32.47 -4.43
C MET A 474 -3.25 32.18 -4.83
N ARG A 475 -4.07 31.67 -3.92
CA ARG A 475 -5.51 31.48 -4.13
C ARG A 475 -6.32 32.77 -4.00
N ARG A 476 -5.78 33.79 -3.33
CA ARG A 476 -6.46 35.06 -3.01
C ARG A 476 -5.47 36.23 -3.08
N PRO A 477 -5.26 36.86 -4.26
CA PRO A 477 -4.16 37.79 -4.53
C PRO A 477 -3.94 38.92 -3.51
N SER A 478 -3.13 38.65 -2.49
CA SER A 478 -2.86 39.53 -1.35
C SER A 478 -1.70 40.51 -1.63
N SER A 479 -1.31 41.28 -0.60
CA SER A 479 -0.14 42.15 -0.65
C SER A 479 1.20 41.40 -0.53
N LEU A 480 1.22 40.17 0.02
CA LEU A 480 2.45 39.44 0.31
C LEU A 480 3.18 38.99 -0.96
N LEU A 481 2.46 38.38 -1.91
CA LEU A 481 3.05 37.97 -3.19
C LEU A 481 3.49 39.17 -4.05
N ARG A 482 2.82 40.32 -3.93
CA ARG A 482 3.23 41.56 -4.62
C ARG A 482 4.57 42.13 -4.12
N ARG A 483 5.05 41.68 -2.95
CA ARG A 483 6.36 42.05 -2.39
C ARG A 483 7.49 41.20 -2.98
N LEU A 484 7.20 39.97 -3.43
CA LEU A 484 8.17 39.10 -4.07
C LEU A 484 8.46 39.62 -5.49
N ARG A 485 9.69 40.08 -5.72
CA ARG A 485 10.15 40.44 -7.07
C ARG A 485 10.39 39.16 -7.89
N PRO A 486 9.92 39.10 -9.15
CA PRO A 486 10.13 37.93 -9.99
C PRO A 486 11.57 37.84 -10.51
N VAL A 487 12.02 36.62 -10.79
CA VAL A 487 13.23 36.26 -11.54
C VAL A 487 12.80 35.90 -12.96
N THR A 488 13.45 36.44 -14.00
CA THR A 488 13.00 36.22 -15.38
C THR A 488 13.44 34.85 -15.89
N ALA A 489 12.53 33.89 -15.78
CA ALA A 489 12.71 32.52 -16.25
C ALA A 489 11.47 32.03 -17.01
N GLN A 490 11.66 31.03 -17.86
CA GLN A 490 10.61 30.31 -18.57
C GLN A 490 10.82 28.81 -18.35
N LEU A 491 9.97 28.19 -17.53
CA LEU A 491 9.88 26.74 -17.42
C LEU A 491 8.68 26.25 -18.25
N LYS A 492 8.93 25.31 -19.16
CA LYS A 492 7.87 24.60 -19.90
C LYS A 492 7.69 23.21 -19.31
N ILE A 493 6.46 22.88 -18.92
CA ILE A 493 6.06 21.56 -18.44
C ILE A 493 4.81 21.08 -19.18
N ASP A 494 4.75 19.79 -19.50
CA ASP A 494 3.47 19.14 -19.85
C ASP A 494 2.90 18.48 -18.59
N ILE A 495 1.58 18.56 -18.41
CA ILE A 495 0.85 17.85 -17.36
C ILE A 495 -0.31 17.09 -18.01
N SER A 496 -0.41 15.79 -17.77
CA SER A 496 -1.47 14.91 -18.29
C SER A 496 -1.87 13.86 -17.24
N PRO A 497 -3.01 13.16 -17.41
CA PRO A 497 -3.18 11.85 -16.79
C PRO A 497 -2.00 10.94 -17.15
N ALA A 498 -1.61 10.04 -16.24
CA ALA A 498 -0.61 9.03 -16.53
C ALA A 498 -1.24 7.85 -17.30
N PRO A 499 -0.53 7.23 -18.26
CA PRO A 499 -0.99 5.99 -18.88
C PRO A 499 -0.97 4.85 -17.85
N GLU A 500 -1.89 3.89 -18.00
CA GLU A 500 -2.01 2.72 -17.12
C GLU A 500 -0.69 1.93 -17.04
N ASN A 501 -0.09 1.68 -18.20
CA ASN A 501 1.18 0.96 -18.37
C ASN A 501 2.27 1.91 -18.92
N PRO A 502 2.98 2.67 -18.05
CA PRO A 502 3.99 3.62 -18.48
C PRO A 502 5.27 2.92 -18.97
N HIS A 503 5.58 3.06 -20.26
CA HIS A 503 6.84 2.56 -20.83
C HIS A 503 8.05 3.32 -20.25
N PHE A 504 9.18 2.63 -20.09
CA PHE A 504 10.43 3.19 -19.54
C PHE A 504 10.24 3.83 -18.15
N CYS A 505 9.42 3.22 -17.29
CA CYS A 505 9.18 3.75 -15.95
C CYS A 505 10.03 3.05 -14.89
N LEU A 506 10.50 3.82 -13.91
CA LEU A 506 11.14 3.33 -12.68
C LEU A 506 10.19 3.51 -11.50
N SER A 507 10.15 2.55 -10.59
CA SER A 507 9.46 2.67 -9.30
C SER A 507 10.16 3.68 -8.39
N PRO A 508 9.58 4.06 -7.23
CA PRO A 508 10.25 4.91 -6.25
C PRO A 508 11.58 4.31 -5.75
N GLU A 509 11.76 2.99 -5.78
CA GLU A 509 12.97 2.27 -5.37
C GLU A 509 14.02 2.15 -6.51
N LEU A 510 13.75 2.79 -7.67
CA LEU A 510 14.48 2.68 -8.94
C LEU A 510 14.37 1.31 -9.65
N LEU A 511 13.35 0.51 -9.36
CA LEU A 511 13.13 -0.78 -10.02
C LEU A 511 12.43 -0.57 -11.37
N HIS A 512 12.78 -1.37 -12.38
CA HIS A 512 12.22 -1.21 -13.72
C HIS A 512 10.77 -1.73 -13.77
N VAL A 513 9.81 -0.86 -14.10
CA VAL A 513 8.38 -1.20 -14.21
C VAL A 513 8.08 -1.76 -15.60
N LYS A 514 7.33 -2.86 -15.68
CA LYS A 514 6.94 -3.46 -16.96
C LYS A 514 5.90 -2.57 -17.70
N PRO A 515 6.00 -2.40 -19.03
CA PRO A 515 7.05 -2.88 -19.93
C PRO A 515 8.28 -1.95 -19.99
N TYR A 516 9.47 -2.54 -19.93
CA TYR A 516 10.74 -1.83 -19.94
C TYR A 516 11.65 -2.31 -21.10
N PRO A 517 11.47 -1.79 -22.33
CA PRO A 517 11.99 -2.43 -23.55
C PRO A 517 13.47 -2.14 -23.88
N ASP A 518 14.05 -1.05 -23.36
CA ASP A 518 15.50 -0.77 -23.49
C ASP A 518 16.00 0.01 -22.25
N PRO A 519 16.96 -0.53 -21.48
CA PRO A 519 17.50 0.15 -20.30
C PRO A 519 18.39 1.37 -20.60
N ARG A 520 18.65 1.68 -21.87
CA ARG A 520 19.35 2.90 -22.28
C ARG A 520 18.41 4.10 -22.50
N GLY A 521 17.10 3.87 -22.50
CA GLY A 521 16.09 4.94 -22.58
C GLY A 521 16.14 5.87 -21.36
N ARG A 522 15.86 7.16 -21.55
CA ARG A 522 15.65 8.09 -20.42
C ARG A 522 14.38 7.67 -19.67
N PRO A 523 14.44 7.37 -18.36
CA PRO A 523 13.27 6.91 -17.64
C PRO A 523 12.32 8.04 -17.24
N THR A 524 11.06 7.66 -17.04
CA THR A 524 10.10 8.35 -16.17
C THR A 524 10.21 7.77 -14.76
N LYS A 525 10.13 8.59 -13.71
CA LYS A 525 10.07 8.09 -12.31
C LYS A 525 8.64 8.09 -11.79
N GLU A 526 8.25 7.02 -11.10
CA GLU A 526 7.14 7.07 -10.17
C GLU A 526 7.62 7.74 -8.87
N ILE A 527 6.84 8.69 -8.36
CA ILE A 527 7.14 9.45 -7.14
C ILE A 527 6.28 8.90 -6.01
N LEU A 528 6.89 8.60 -4.86
CA LEU A 528 6.15 8.07 -3.73
C LEU A 528 5.13 9.09 -3.22
N GLU A 529 3.89 8.65 -3.01
CA GLU A 529 2.85 9.44 -2.36
C GLU A 529 3.07 9.44 -0.84
N PHE A 530 2.78 10.57 -0.20
CA PHE A 530 2.65 10.69 1.25
C PHE A 530 1.20 11.08 1.57
N PRO A 531 0.26 10.12 1.62
CA PRO A 531 -1.18 10.39 1.59
C PRO A 531 -1.63 11.43 2.63
N ALA A 532 -2.57 12.29 2.25
CA ALA A 532 -3.06 13.37 3.12
C ALA A 532 -3.75 12.83 4.40
N ARG A 533 -4.32 11.63 4.32
CA ARG A 533 -5.06 10.90 5.36
C ARG A 533 -4.61 9.42 5.34
N GLU A 534 -4.94 8.67 6.40
CA GLU A 534 -4.63 7.23 6.51
C GLU A 534 -5.16 6.42 5.31
N VAL A 535 -4.39 5.44 4.82
CA VAL A 535 -4.76 4.57 3.69
C VAL A 535 -4.78 3.10 4.13
N TYR A 536 -5.98 2.52 4.20
CA TYR A 536 -6.20 1.14 4.61
C TYR A 536 -5.98 0.14 3.46
N ALA A 537 -4.72 -0.01 3.03
CA ALA A 537 -4.32 -1.02 2.04
C ALA A 537 -3.16 -1.89 2.57
N PRO A 538 -3.17 -3.22 2.36
CA PRO A 538 -2.09 -4.10 2.77
C PRO A 538 -0.84 -3.90 1.89
N HIS A 539 0.34 -4.18 2.44
CA HIS A 539 1.56 -4.27 1.65
C HIS A 539 1.54 -5.52 0.75
N THR A 540 1.99 -5.34 -0.50
CA THR A 540 1.99 -6.39 -1.54
C THR A 540 3.36 -6.57 -2.21
N SER A 541 4.33 -5.71 -1.89
CA SER A 541 5.68 -5.63 -2.47
C SER A 541 6.71 -5.28 -1.38
N TYR A 542 7.98 -5.64 -1.61
CA TYR A 542 9.07 -5.29 -0.70
C TYR A 542 9.50 -3.83 -0.86
N ARG A 543 9.40 -3.04 0.21
CA ARG A 543 9.83 -1.64 0.29
C ARG A 543 10.54 -1.41 1.62
N ASN A 544 11.76 -0.85 1.62
CA ASN A 544 12.45 -0.49 2.86
C ASN A 544 13.23 0.82 2.67
N LEU A 545 12.55 1.94 2.87
CA LEU A 545 13.05 3.29 2.62
C LEU A 545 13.08 4.12 3.91
N LEU A 546 14.10 4.97 4.04
CA LEU A 546 14.20 5.97 5.09
C LEU A 546 14.36 7.36 4.46
N TYR A 547 13.52 8.31 4.87
CA TYR A 547 13.63 9.71 4.52
C TYR A 547 14.21 10.50 5.69
N VAL A 548 15.16 11.38 5.41
CA VAL A 548 15.80 12.27 6.38
C VAL A 548 15.51 13.71 5.98
N TYR A 549 14.87 14.45 6.88
CA TYR A 549 14.50 15.85 6.71
C TYR A 549 15.24 16.72 7.74
N PRO A 550 16.39 17.32 7.41
CA PRO A 550 17.00 18.36 8.23
C PRO A 550 16.09 19.59 8.17
N HIS A 551 15.59 20.05 9.32
CA HIS A 551 14.67 21.20 9.40
C HIS A 551 15.44 22.50 9.65
N CYS A 552 16.28 22.55 10.67
CA CYS A 552 17.11 23.72 10.97
C CYS A 552 18.35 23.42 11.80
N LEU A 553 19.33 24.33 11.76
CA LEU A 553 20.52 24.34 12.60
C LEU A 553 20.66 25.72 13.25
N ASN A 554 21.10 25.81 14.50
CA ASN A 554 21.27 27.09 15.19
C ASN A 554 22.62 27.22 15.89
N PHE A 555 23.58 27.92 15.27
CA PHE A 555 24.86 28.31 15.88
C PHE A 555 24.93 29.83 16.16
N SER A 556 23.80 30.49 16.42
CA SER A 556 23.74 31.93 16.69
C SER A 556 24.63 32.35 17.88
N SER A 557 24.52 31.64 19.01
CA SER A 557 25.29 31.85 20.25
C SER A 557 26.79 31.57 20.10
N ARG A 558 27.18 30.79 19.10
CA ARG A 558 28.57 30.34 18.91
C ARG A 558 29.48 31.49 18.48
N GLN A 559 30.52 31.75 19.27
CA GLN A 559 31.52 32.78 18.96
C GLN A 559 32.31 32.43 17.69
N GLY A 560 32.73 33.46 16.93
CA GLY A 560 33.52 33.32 15.71
C GLY A 560 32.75 33.54 14.39
N SER A 561 33.43 33.20 13.27
CA SER A 561 33.01 33.52 11.90
C SER A 561 32.37 32.35 11.12
N VAL A 562 31.98 31.27 11.82
CA VAL A 562 31.22 30.15 11.23
C VAL A 562 29.84 30.66 10.81
N ARG A 563 29.63 30.86 9.50
CA ARG A 563 28.45 31.53 8.92
C ARG A 563 28.00 31.00 7.54
N ASN A 564 28.72 30.05 6.95
CA ASN A 564 28.29 29.38 5.72
C ASN A 564 28.18 27.90 6.07
N LEU A 565 26.99 27.43 6.42
CA LEU A 565 26.79 26.14 7.06
C LEU A 565 26.13 25.14 6.10
N THR A 566 26.68 23.92 6.06
CA THR A 566 26.04 22.74 5.46
C THR A 566 26.07 21.58 6.46
N VAL A 567 25.03 20.76 6.43
CA VAL A 567 24.98 19.47 7.10
C VAL A 567 25.34 18.40 6.07
N ARG A 568 26.42 17.66 6.30
CA ARG A 568 26.67 16.40 5.62
C ARG A 568 25.92 15.28 6.36
N VAL A 569 25.14 14.50 5.62
CA VAL A 569 24.47 13.28 6.10
C VAL A 569 25.17 12.06 5.51
N GLN A 570 25.46 11.07 6.35
CA GLN A 570 26.02 9.76 5.97
C GLN A 570 25.26 8.64 6.68
N TYR A 571 25.09 7.50 5.99
CA TYR A 571 24.60 6.26 6.58
C TYR A 571 25.79 5.34 6.85
N MET A 572 26.01 5.00 8.12
CA MET A 572 27.22 4.31 8.58
C MET A 572 26.87 2.87 9.01
N ALA A 573 27.64 1.88 8.54
CA ALA A 573 27.58 0.50 9.01
C ALA A 573 28.50 0.21 10.22
N GLY A 574 29.33 1.19 10.58
CA GLY A 574 30.28 1.15 11.69
C GLY A 574 30.98 2.51 11.80
N GLU A 575 31.91 2.64 12.74
CA GLU A 575 32.45 3.94 13.14
C GLU A 575 33.58 4.47 12.24
N ASP A 576 34.16 3.62 11.38
CA ASP A 576 35.21 4.04 10.44
C ASP A 576 34.60 4.77 9.22
N PRO A 577 35.17 5.91 8.76
CA PRO A 577 34.64 6.68 7.63
C PRO A 577 34.48 5.90 6.32
N SER A 578 35.23 4.80 6.10
CA SER A 578 35.08 3.95 4.91
C SER A 578 33.81 3.08 4.93
N GLN A 579 33.20 2.91 6.11
CA GLN A 579 31.96 2.14 6.33
C GLN A 579 30.68 2.95 6.05
N ALA A 580 30.80 4.15 5.48
CA ALA A 580 29.68 4.90 4.91
C ALA A 580 29.11 4.17 3.69
N LEU A 581 27.88 3.65 3.78
CA LEU A 581 27.26 2.85 2.73
C LEU A 581 26.71 3.71 1.57
N PRO A 582 26.81 3.25 0.30
CA PRO A 582 26.20 3.92 -0.84
C PRO A 582 24.69 3.64 -0.87
N VAL A 583 23.91 4.35 -0.05
CA VAL A 583 22.45 4.13 0.08
C VAL A 583 21.60 5.38 -0.18
N ILE A 584 22.19 6.57 -0.27
CA ILE A 584 21.45 7.81 -0.53
C ILE A 584 21.23 7.95 -2.04
N PHE A 585 20.00 8.20 -2.49
CA PHE A 585 19.67 8.27 -3.92
C PHE A 585 18.60 9.32 -4.25
N GLY A 586 18.15 9.35 -5.51
CA GLY A 586 17.00 10.13 -5.96
C GLY A 586 17.32 11.43 -6.71
N LYS A 587 18.43 12.11 -6.37
CA LYS A 587 18.86 13.37 -7.01
C LYS A 587 19.21 13.21 -8.50
N SER A 588 19.25 14.34 -9.23
CA SER A 588 19.47 14.41 -10.67
C SER A 588 20.94 14.58 -11.06
N SER A 589 21.34 13.97 -12.18
CA SER A 589 22.68 14.08 -12.78
C SER A 589 23.85 13.77 -11.83
N CYS A 590 23.70 12.69 -11.07
CA CYS A 590 24.71 12.18 -10.15
C CYS A 590 24.88 10.65 -10.30
N SER A 591 25.78 10.05 -9.53
CA SER A 591 25.79 8.60 -9.33
C SER A 591 24.43 8.13 -8.80
N GLU A 592 24.03 6.91 -9.14
CA GLU A 592 22.73 6.35 -8.73
C GLU A 592 22.56 6.30 -7.20
N PHE A 593 23.60 5.81 -6.52
CA PHE A 593 23.71 5.79 -5.07
C PHE A 593 24.95 6.58 -4.61
N ALA A 594 24.83 7.26 -3.48
CA ALA A 594 25.85 8.08 -2.86
C ALA A 594 26.07 7.69 -1.38
N ARG A 595 27.32 7.85 -0.90
CA ARG A 595 27.74 7.58 0.49
C ARG A 595 27.56 8.78 1.44
N GLU A 596 27.42 9.98 0.87
CA GLU A 596 27.27 11.23 1.59
C GLU A 596 26.44 12.22 0.76
N ALA A 597 25.58 12.99 1.43
CA ALA A 597 24.80 14.09 0.84
C ALA A 597 24.90 15.35 1.70
N PHE A 598 24.64 16.52 1.11
CA PHE A 598 24.87 17.83 1.73
C PHE A 598 23.63 18.71 1.60
N THR A 599 23.27 19.43 2.66
CA THR A 599 22.23 20.47 2.57
C THR A 599 22.75 21.72 1.85
N PRO A 600 21.87 22.49 1.16
CA PRO A 600 22.19 23.78 0.58
C PRO A 600 22.74 24.75 1.62
N VAL A 601 23.72 25.56 1.22
CA VAL A 601 24.32 26.59 2.05
C VAL A 601 23.57 27.90 1.83
N VAL A 602 22.99 28.44 2.90
CA VAL A 602 22.61 29.85 2.95
C VAL A 602 23.87 30.65 3.29
N TYR A 603 24.29 31.55 2.41
CA TYR A 603 25.47 32.39 2.62
C TYR A 603 25.30 33.27 3.87
N HIS A 604 26.37 33.41 4.65
CA HIS A 604 26.49 34.26 5.83
C HIS A 604 25.48 34.03 6.99
N ASN A 605 24.62 33.00 6.92
CA ASN A 605 23.65 32.64 7.95
C ASN A 605 24.26 31.71 9.05
N LYS A 606 24.07 32.08 10.32
CA LYS A 606 24.43 31.27 11.50
C LYS A 606 23.36 30.26 11.93
N SER A 607 22.12 30.46 11.48
CA SER A 607 20.97 29.65 11.82
C SER A 607 20.14 29.33 10.56
N PRO A 608 20.65 28.48 9.67
CA PRO A 608 19.93 28.09 8.46
C PRO A 608 18.76 27.16 8.77
N GLU A 609 17.64 27.42 8.11
CA GLU A 609 16.59 26.45 7.82
C GLU A 609 16.93 25.68 6.55
N PHE A 610 16.37 24.48 6.38
CA PHE A 610 16.46 23.69 5.15
C PHE A 610 15.09 23.11 4.77
N TYR A 611 14.92 22.76 3.49
CA TYR A 611 13.73 22.08 2.95
C TYR A 611 14.06 20.70 2.34
N GLU A 612 15.26 20.18 2.65
CA GLU A 612 15.83 19.03 1.96
C GLU A 612 15.21 17.70 2.38
N GLU A 613 15.22 16.77 1.43
CA GLU A 613 14.75 15.41 1.59
C GLU A 613 15.85 14.49 1.08
N PHE A 614 16.51 13.77 1.99
CA PHE A 614 17.44 12.71 1.62
C PHE A 614 16.74 11.36 1.71
N LYS A 615 16.64 10.68 0.57
CA LYS A 615 16.03 9.36 0.43
C LYS A 615 17.10 8.28 0.48
N LEU A 616 16.94 7.31 1.39
CA LEU A 616 17.89 6.22 1.64
C LEU A 616 17.23 4.85 1.45
N ARG A 617 17.94 3.90 0.83
CA ARG A 617 17.58 2.47 0.79
C ARG A 617 18.11 1.80 2.05
N LEU A 618 17.24 1.25 2.90
CA LEU A 618 17.67 0.51 4.10
C LEU A 618 18.24 -0.87 3.72
N PRO A 619 19.33 -1.34 4.38
CA PRO A 619 19.95 -2.62 4.09
C PRO A 619 19.10 -3.80 4.59
N ALA A 620 19.44 -5.01 4.12
CA ALA A 620 18.79 -6.29 4.44
C ALA A 620 18.85 -6.71 5.93
N CYS A 621 19.72 -6.06 6.70
CA CYS A 621 20.00 -6.35 8.09
C CYS A 621 20.46 -5.06 8.77
N VAL A 622 19.52 -4.33 9.36
CA VAL A 622 19.82 -3.17 10.21
C VAL A 622 20.27 -3.72 11.58
N THR A 623 21.35 -3.17 12.13
CA THR A 623 21.99 -3.65 13.36
C THR A 623 22.26 -2.49 14.32
N GLU A 624 22.59 -2.76 15.57
CA GLU A 624 22.83 -1.71 16.59
C GLU A 624 24.01 -0.78 16.25
N ASN A 625 24.96 -1.22 15.41
CA ASN A 625 26.06 -0.38 14.92
C ASN A 625 25.63 0.61 13.82
N HIS A 626 24.48 0.38 13.17
CA HIS A 626 24.02 1.21 12.08
C HIS A 626 23.48 2.54 12.60
N HIS A 627 24.00 3.64 12.06
CA HIS A 627 23.64 4.99 12.51
C HIS A 627 23.70 6.00 11.36
N LEU A 628 22.95 7.10 11.50
CA LEU A 628 23.15 8.30 10.69
C LEU A 628 24.20 9.18 11.36
N LEU A 629 25.24 9.56 10.62
CA LEU A 629 26.24 10.52 11.06
C LEU A 629 25.99 11.88 10.38
N PHE A 630 25.86 12.92 11.19
CA PHE A 630 25.71 14.30 10.75
C PHE A 630 27.00 15.07 11.04
N THR A 631 27.73 15.46 9.99
CA THR A 631 28.91 16.33 10.11
C THR A 631 28.54 17.75 9.69
N PHE A 632 28.70 18.72 10.58
CA PHE A 632 28.46 20.13 10.28
C PHE A 632 29.74 20.76 9.75
N TYR A 633 29.68 21.39 8.58
CA TYR A 633 30.82 22.04 7.95
C TYR A 633 30.61 23.53 7.76
N HIS A 634 31.70 24.29 7.90
CA HIS A 634 31.80 25.64 7.38
C HIS A 634 32.44 25.63 5.98
N VAL A 635 31.77 26.21 4.97
CA VAL A 635 32.27 26.29 3.59
C VAL A 635 32.88 27.67 3.28
N SER A 636 34.17 27.70 2.94
CA SER A 636 34.90 28.94 2.61
C SER A 636 34.64 29.38 1.16
N CYS A 637 33.65 30.24 0.98
CA CYS A 637 33.32 30.82 -0.33
C CYS A 637 34.48 31.67 -0.90
N GLN A 638 35.20 32.39 -0.04
CA GLN A 638 36.34 33.23 -0.43
C GLN A 638 37.61 32.41 -0.70
N PRO A 639 38.32 32.64 -1.82
CA PRO A 639 39.64 32.04 -2.05
C PRO A 639 40.68 32.73 -1.16
N ARG A 640 41.11 32.06 -0.09
CA ARG A 640 42.17 32.52 0.83
C ARG A 640 43.31 31.50 0.87
N PRO A 641 44.58 31.88 0.63
CA PRO A 641 45.71 30.96 0.72
C PRO A 641 45.76 30.23 2.07
N GLY A 642 46.09 28.95 2.07
CA GLY A 642 46.20 28.11 3.27
C GLY A 642 44.88 27.83 4.01
N THR A 643 43.73 28.31 3.54
CA THR A 643 42.42 28.03 4.14
C THR A 643 41.78 26.82 3.47
N ALA A 644 41.38 25.81 4.26
CA ALA A 644 40.62 24.66 3.75
C ALA A 644 39.27 25.11 3.14
N LEU A 645 38.80 24.38 2.12
CA LEU A 645 37.51 24.65 1.49
C LEU A 645 36.35 24.40 2.45
N GLU A 646 36.42 23.27 3.14
CA GLU A 646 35.48 22.82 4.16
C GLU A 646 36.23 22.65 5.48
N THR A 647 35.65 23.16 6.57
CA THR A 647 36.17 22.97 7.93
C THR A 647 35.07 22.31 8.78
N PRO A 648 35.28 21.13 9.38
CA PRO A 648 34.31 20.54 10.29
C PRO A 648 34.17 21.43 11.53
N VAL A 649 32.93 21.78 11.87
CA VAL A 649 32.59 22.63 13.01
C VAL A 649 31.79 21.89 14.08
N GLY A 650 31.29 20.70 13.80
CA GLY A 650 30.72 19.82 14.82
C GLY A 650 30.15 18.52 14.28
N PHE A 651 29.68 17.67 15.19
CA PHE A 651 29.22 16.32 14.92
C PHE A 651 27.97 15.99 15.75
N THR A 652 27.01 15.25 15.20
CA THR A 652 25.96 14.55 15.96
C THR A 652 25.51 13.32 15.18
N TRP A 653 24.76 12.41 15.80
CA TRP A 653 24.40 11.13 15.19
C TRP A 653 23.08 10.57 15.73
N ILE A 654 22.46 9.65 14.98
CA ILE A 654 21.28 8.90 15.43
C ILE A 654 21.56 7.41 15.24
N PRO A 655 21.70 6.61 16.32
CA PRO A 655 21.65 5.14 16.23
C PRO A 655 20.32 4.71 15.63
N LEU A 656 20.32 3.95 14.54
CA LEU A 656 19.11 3.66 13.79
C LEU A 656 18.28 2.53 14.39
N LEU A 657 18.92 1.53 15.01
CA LEU A 657 18.23 0.46 15.70
C LEU A 657 18.30 0.68 17.21
N GLN A 658 17.16 0.52 17.90
CA GLN A 658 17.11 0.54 19.36
C GLN A 658 16.13 -0.52 19.86
N HIS A 659 16.63 -1.54 20.58
CA HIS A 659 15.84 -2.68 21.07
C HIS A 659 15.09 -3.44 19.96
N GLY A 660 15.72 -3.61 18.79
CA GLY A 660 15.10 -4.27 17.61
C GLY A 660 14.12 -3.41 16.80
N ARG A 661 13.88 -2.15 17.20
CA ARG A 661 12.99 -1.21 16.50
C ARG A 661 13.80 -0.11 15.81
N LEU A 662 13.39 0.27 14.59
CA LEU A 662 13.94 1.42 13.88
C LEU A 662 13.56 2.74 14.58
N ARG A 663 14.52 3.65 14.79
CA ARG A 663 14.26 5.00 15.34
C ARG A 663 13.76 5.94 14.23
N THR A 664 12.55 6.48 14.43
CA THR A 664 11.85 7.42 13.55
C THR A 664 11.21 8.55 14.36
N GLY A 665 10.71 9.59 13.69
CA GLY A 665 10.10 10.78 14.27
C GLY A 665 11.03 12.01 14.28
N PRO A 666 10.62 13.09 14.96
CA PRO A 666 11.42 14.32 15.07
C PRO A 666 12.47 14.24 16.20
N PHE A 667 13.67 14.77 15.92
CA PHE A 667 14.80 14.84 16.84
C PHE A 667 15.28 16.30 16.99
N CYS A 668 15.66 16.68 18.21
CA CYS A 668 16.26 17.99 18.51
C CYS A 668 17.64 17.76 19.15
N LEU A 669 18.63 17.47 18.30
CA LEU A 669 19.91 16.92 18.72
C LEU A 669 20.88 17.99 19.22
N PRO A 670 21.64 17.72 20.28
CA PRO A 670 22.81 18.50 20.64
C PRO A 670 23.96 18.19 19.68
N VAL A 671 24.86 19.15 19.52
CA VAL A 671 25.99 19.05 18.57
C VAL A 671 27.31 19.11 19.33
N SER A 672 28.15 18.09 19.15
CA SER A 672 29.51 18.05 19.66
C SER A 672 30.42 19.00 18.88
N VAL A 673 31.36 19.63 19.57
CA VAL A 673 32.49 20.36 18.96
C VAL A 673 33.63 19.38 18.65
N ASP A 674 33.80 18.36 19.49
CA ASP A 674 34.82 17.32 19.33
C ASP A 674 34.29 16.15 18.48
N GLN A 675 35.19 15.35 17.91
CA GLN A 675 34.80 14.13 17.19
C GLN A 675 34.11 13.13 18.14
N PRO A 676 33.17 12.31 17.65
CA PRO A 676 32.54 11.27 18.47
C PRO A 676 33.58 10.30 19.07
N PRO A 677 33.42 9.87 20.33
CA PRO A 677 34.33 8.94 20.99
C PRO A 677 34.13 7.51 20.46
N PRO A 678 35.08 6.58 20.67
CA PRO A 678 34.88 5.16 20.33
C PRO A 678 33.62 4.58 21.00
N SER A 679 32.91 3.71 20.27
CA SER A 679 31.62 3.13 20.65
C SER A 679 30.46 4.13 20.72
N TYR A 680 30.55 5.29 20.05
CA TYR A 680 29.45 6.26 19.95
C TYR A 680 28.22 5.73 19.20
N SER A 681 28.41 4.79 18.26
CA SER A 681 27.36 4.27 17.37
C SER A 681 26.17 3.67 18.11
N VAL A 682 26.39 3.10 19.30
CA VAL A 682 25.36 2.51 20.18
C VAL A 682 24.89 3.47 21.30
N LEU A 683 25.43 4.69 21.36
CA LEU A 683 25.07 5.72 22.34
C LEU A 683 24.19 6.80 21.69
N THR A 684 23.28 7.41 22.45
CA THR A 684 22.48 8.55 21.95
C THR A 684 23.15 9.87 22.39
N PRO A 685 23.27 10.89 21.51
CA PRO A 685 23.88 12.17 21.89
C PRO A 685 23.03 12.97 22.87
N ASP A 686 21.77 12.59 23.10
CA ASP A 686 20.87 13.17 24.10
C ASP A 686 21.40 13.05 25.55
N VAL A 687 22.41 12.20 25.78
CA VAL A 687 23.14 12.09 27.06
C VAL A 687 24.50 12.78 26.93
N ALA A 688 24.79 13.72 27.83
CA ALA A 688 26.06 14.45 27.85
C ALA A 688 27.24 13.52 28.19
N LEU A 689 27.96 13.06 27.15
CA LEU A 689 29.10 12.16 27.32
C LEU A 689 30.25 12.85 28.09
N PRO A 690 30.83 12.21 29.14
CA PRO A 690 31.88 12.81 29.95
C PRO A 690 33.12 13.22 29.15
N GLY A 691 33.66 14.41 29.44
CA GLY A 691 34.87 14.95 28.81
C GLY A 691 34.68 15.55 27.41
N MET A 692 33.50 15.40 26.80
CA MET A 692 33.19 15.88 25.45
C MET A 692 32.66 17.32 25.46
N ARG A 693 33.14 18.18 24.55
CA ARG A 693 32.66 19.58 24.48
C ARG A 693 31.49 19.71 23.52
N TRP A 694 30.43 20.35 23.99
CA TRP A 694 29.18 20.53 23.26
C TRP A 694 28.95 21.99 22.87
N VAL A 695 28.34 22.21 21.70
CA VAL A 695 27.81 23.52 21.31
C VAL A 695 26.71 23.93 22.29
N ASP A 696 26.69 25.22 22.64
CA ASP A 696 25.66 25.89 23.44
C ASP A 696 25.24 25.13 24.72
N GLY A 697 26.20 24.46 25.36
CA GLY A 697 26.01 23.78 26.64
C GLY A 697 25.18 22.50 26.57
N HIS A 698 25.35 21.69 25.51
CA HIS A 698 24.58 20.45 25.28
C HIS A 698 23.08 20.67 25.01
N LYS A 699 22.70 21.91 24.67
CA LYS A 699 21.35 22.20 24.17
C LYS A 699 21.12 21.55 22.80
N GLY A 700 19.90 21.07 22.56
CA GLY A 700 19.43 20.74 21.21
C GLY A 700 19.49 21.96 20.28
N VAL A 701 20.32 21.89 19.25
CA VAL A 701 20.57 22.98 18.29
C VAL A 701 20.47 22.56 16.82
N PHE A 702 20.24 21.27 16.56
CA PHE A 702 19.95 20.74 15.23
C PHE A 702 18.60 20.01 15.25
N SER A 703 17.66 20.44 14.42
CA SER A 703 16.37 19.77 14.25
C SER A 703 16.38 18.94 12.97
N VAL A 704 16.04 17.67 13.09
CA VAL A 704 15.97 16.70 11.98
C VAL A 704 14.86 15.69 12.24
N GLU A 705 14.16 15.28 11.20
CA GLU A 705 13.10 14.28 11.27
C GLU A 705 13.43 13.06 10.40
N LEU A 706 13.09 11.87 10.91
CA LEU A 706 13.30 10.59 10.24
C LEU A 706 11.94 9.91 9.97
N THR A 707 11.61 9.69 8.71
CA THR A 707 10.36 9.01 8.31
C THR A 707 10.68 7.74 7.55
N ALA A 708 10.33 6.58 8.11
CA ALA A 708 10.46 5.31 7.41
C ALA A 708 9.20 5.02 6.57
N VAL A 709 9.39 4.52 5.35
CA VAL A 709 8.34 3.85 4.59
C VAL A 709 8.83 2.44 4.31
N SER A 710 8.35 1.49 5.11
CA SER A 710 8.90 0.14 5.19
C SER A 710 7.79 -0.89 5.30
N SER A 711 7.83 -1.89 4.42
CA SER A 711 7.02 -3.11 4.49
C SER A 711 7.63 -4.19 5.38
N VAL A 712 8.67 -3.83 6.15
CA VAL A 712 9.45 -4.69 7.06
C VAL A 712 9.29 -4.24 8.52
N HIS A 713 9.37 -2.94 8.78
CA HIS A 713 9.37 -2.36 10.13
C HIS A 713 8.06 -1.57 10.37
N PRO A 714 7.06 -2.13 11.08
CA PRO A 714 5.72 -1.55 11.20
C PRO A 714 5.60 -0.15 11.80
N GLN A 715 6.57 0.29 12.61
CA GLN A 715 6.53 1.53 13.40
C GLN A 715 5.44 1.57 14.49
N ASP A 716 4.43 0.69 14.48
CA ASP A 716 3.47 0.55 15.56
C ASP A 716 4.09 -0.21 16.76
N PRO A 717 4.10 0.34 17.99
CA PRO A 717 4.73 -0.30 19.15
C PRO A 717 4.17 -1.67 19.57
N HIS A 718 2.92 -2.00 19.20
CA HIS A 718 2.28 -3.27 19.50
C HIS A 718 2.63 -4.33 18.44
N LEU A 719 2.65 -3.93 17.15
CA LEU A 719 3.11 -4.77 16.05
C LEU A 719 4.62 -5.06 16.16
N ASP A 720 5.44 -4.02 16.38
CA ASP A 720 6.89 -4.15 16.56
C ASP A 720 7.22 -5.14 17.69
N LYS A 721 6.50 -5.06 18.82
CA LYS A 721 6.68 -5.99 19.95
C LYS A 721 6.25 -7.41 19.59
N PHE A 722 5.10 -7.57 18.93
CA PHE A 722 4.59 -8.89 18.53
C PHE A 722 5.56 -9.59 17.58
N PHE A 723 5.96 -8.93 16.49
CA PHE A 723 6.92 -9.51 15.54
C PHE A 723 8.28 -9.76 16.18
N THR A 724 8.80 -8.88 17.05
CA THR A 724 10.08 -9.13 17.75
C THR A 724 10.00 -10.39 18.61
N LEU A 725 8.92 -10.58 19.38
CA LEU A 725 8.74 -11.76 20.23
C LEU A 725 8.57 -13.06 19.42
N VAL A 726 7.87 -13.01 18.28
CA VAL A 726 7.71 -14.16 17.39
C VAL A 726 9.04 -14.56 16.75
N HIS A 727 9.81 -13.60 16.20
CA HIS A 727 11.09 -13.92 15.55
C HIS A 727 12.18 -14.37 16.55
N VAL A 728 12.24 -13.79 17.75
CA VAL A 728 13.14 -14.27 18.82
C VAL A 728 12.83 -15.72 19.23
N LEU A 729 11.55 -16.10 19.19
CA LEU A 729 11.08 -17.46 19.48
C LEU A 729 11.32 -18.43 18.31
N GLU A 730 11.23 -17.97 17.06
CA GLU A 730 11.57 -18.75 15.87
C GLU A 730 13.08 -19.00 15.72
N GLU A 731 13.94 -18.03 16.07
CA GLU A 731 15.40 -18.19 16.03
C GLU A 731 16.02 -18.75 17.33
N GLY A 732 15.23 -18.89 18.42
CA GLY A 732 15.68 -19.45 19.70
C GLY A 732 16.72 -18.60 20.45
N ALA A 733 16.78 -17.29 20.15
CA ALA A 733 17.88 -16.41 20.53
C ALA A 733 17.78 -15.88 21.98
N PHE A 734 17.97 -16.76 22.96
CA PHE A 734 17.92 -16.40 24.40
C PHE A 734 19.31 -16.29 25.06
N PRO A 735 19.52 -15.35 26.00
CA PRO A 735 18.59 -14.31 26.44
C PRO A 735 18.58 -13.08 25.50
N PHE A 736 17.41 -12.50 25.29
CA PHE A 736 17.22 -11.31 24.44
C PHE A 736 16.86 -10.07 25.27
N ARG A 737 17.41 -8.89 24.98
CA ARG A 737 17.04 -7.65 25.69
C ARG A 737 15.98 -6.85 24.91
N LEU A 738 14.76 -6.84 25.42
CA LEU A 738 13.64 -6.05 24.89
C LEU A 738 13.39 -4.85 25.82
N LYS A 739 13.93 -3.68 25.47
CA LYS A 739 13.98 -2.48 26.34
C LYS A 739 14.62 -2.84 27.69
N ASP A 740 13.99 -2.47 28.80
CA ASP A 740 14.44 -2.73 30.17
C ASP A 740 14.28 -4.21 30.58
N THR A 741 13.54 -5.01 29.82
CA THR A 741 13.25 -6.43 30.12
C THR A 741 14.26 -7.35 29.43
N VAL A 742 14.91 -8.23 30.20
CA VAL A 742 15.69 -9.34 29.64
C VAL A 742 14.79 -10.56 29.52
N LEU A 743 14.44 -10.92 28.28
CA LEU A 743 13.70 -12.13 27.94
C LEU A 743 14.59 -13.36 28.15
N SER A 744 14.17 -14.19 29.08
CA SER A 744 14.56 -15.60 29.21
C SER A 744 13.42 -16.51 28.74
N GLU A 745 13.72 -17.79 28.47
CA GLU A 745 12.72 -18.82 28.13
C GLU A 745 11.54 -18.80 29.13
N ASN A 746 11.83 -18.74 30.43
CA ASN A 746 10.83 -18.68 31.52
C ASN A 746 9.90 -17.44 31.49
N THR A 747 10.19 -16.44 30.66
CA THR A 747 9.47 -15.14 30.62
C THR A 747 8.89 -14.81 29.26
N VAL A 748 9.43 -15.36 28.16
CA VAL A 748 8.97 -15.06 26.80
C VAL A 748 7.51 -15.50 26.58
N GLU A 749 7.08 -16.59 27.23
CA GLU A 749 5.69 -17.06 27.23
C GLU A 749 4.72 -16.00 27.80
N GLN A 750 5.07 -15.37 28.92
CA GLN A 750 4.23 -14.34 29.55
C GLN A 750 4.20 -13.06 28.69
N GLU A 751 5.35 -12.63 28.19
CA GLU A 751 5.47 -11.44 27.34
C GLU A 751 4.76 -11.62 25.98
N LEU A 752 4.80 -12.82 25.39
CA LEU A 752 4.09 -13.13 24.15
C LEU A 752 2.57 -13.19 24.37
N ARG A 753 2.07 -13.78 25.47
CA ARG A 753 0.64 -13.68 25.81
C ARG A 753 0.19 -12.24 26.05
N ALA A 754 1.00 -11.42 26.71
CA ALA A 754 0.73 -9.99 26.87
C ALA A 754 0.71 -9.26 25.52
N SER A 755 1.63 -9.59 24.60
CA SER A 755 1.67 -9.00 23.27
C SER A 755 0.47 -9.39 22.40
N LEU A 756 0.05 -10.66 22.43
CA LEU A 756 -1.15 -11.15 21.76
C LEU A 756 -2.40 -10.40 22.25
N ALA A 757 -2.54 -10.23 23.57
CA ALA A 757 -3.64 -9.45 24.15
C ALA A 757 -3.60 -7.97 23.74
N ALA A 758 -2.40 -7.40 23.56
CA ALA A 758 -2.18 -6.01 23.20
C ALA A 758 -2.34 -5.68 21.70
N LEU A 759 -2.40 -6.67 20.80
CA LEU A 759 -2.64 -6.43 19.37
C LEU A 759 -3.95 -5.67 19.08
N ARG A 760 -4.94 -5.73 20.00
CA ARG A 760 -6.18 -4.92 19.95
C ARG A 760 -5.96 -3.40 20.05
N LEU A 761 -4.75 -2.97 20.42
CA LEU A 761 -4.35 -1.57 20.61
C LEU A 761 -3.45 -1.05 19.47
N ALA A 762 -3.13 -1.89 18.49
CA ALA A 762 -2.39 -1.47 17.31
C ALA A 762 -3.18 -0.43 16.51
N SER A 763 -2.46 0.53 15.93
CA SER A 763 -3.02 1.57 15.08
C SER A 763 -3.64 1.00 13.78
N PRO A 764 -4.81 1.49 13.32
CA PRO A 764 -5.55 0.86 12.22
C PRO A 764 -4.77 0.78 10.90
N GLU A 765 -4.13 1.87 10.47
CA GLU A 765 -3.37 1.90 9.21
C GLU A 765 -2.20 0.89 9.19
N PRO A 766 -1.24 0.90 10.15
CA PRO A 766 -0.22 -0.15 10.22
C PRO A 766 -0.77 -1.57 10.38
N LEU A 767 -1.89 -1.77 11.08
CA LEU A 767 -2.50 -3.10 11.21
C LEU A 767 -3.09 -3.61 9.89
N VAL A 768 -3.72 -2.75 9.07
CA VAL A 768 -4.17 -3.13 7.73
C VAL A 768 -2.97 -3.35 6.80
N ALA A 769 -1.97 -2.46 6.85
CA ALA A 769 -0.74 -2.54 6.06
C ALA A 769 0.02 -3.87 6.26
N PHE A 770 0.17 -4.30 7.51
CA PHE A 770 0.83 -5.57 7.90
C PHE A 770 -0.15 -6.74 8.11
N SER A 771 -1.42 -6.60 7.70
CA SER A 771 -2.47 -7.59 8.01
C SER A 771 -2.12 -9.02 7.56
N HIS A 772 -1.55 -9.18 6.36
CA HIS A 772 -1.07 -10.47 5.84
C HIS A 772 -0.03 -11.13 6.78
N HIS A 773 0.96 -10.36 7.26
CA HIS A 773 1.98 -10.84 8.20
C HIS A 773 1.42 -11.16 9.58
N VAL A 774 0.54 -10.30 10.11
CA VAL A 774 -0.06 -10.51 11.43
C VAL A 774 -0.93 -11.77 11.43
N LEU A 775 -1.77 -11.94 10.41
CA LEU A 775 -2.63 -13.11 10.28
C LEU A 775 -1.83 -14.40 10.06
N ASP A 776 -0.79 -14.41 9.21
CA ASP A 776 0.04 -15.60 8.99
C ASP A 776 0.83 -16.02 10.25
N LYS A 777 1.43 -15.06 10.98
CA LYS A 777 2.09 -15.38 12.25
C LYS A 777 1.10 -15.84 13.33
N LEU A 778 -0.12 -15.27 13.38
CA LEU A 778 -1.17 -15.74 14.30
C LEU A 778 -1.67 -17.15 13.97
N VAL A 779 -1.92 -17.45 12.69
CA VAL A 779 -2.29 -18.81 12.23
C VAL A 779 -1.17 -19.81 12.54
N ARG A 780 0.09 -19.46 12.30
CA ARG A 780 1.26 -20.29 12.64
C ARG A 780 1.33 -20.56 14.15
N LEU A 781 1.07 -19.57 15.01
CA LEU A 781 0.99 -19.75 16.48
C LEU A 781 -0.21 -20.59 16.95
N VAL A 782 -1.27 -20.70 16.14
CA VAL A 782 -2.41 -21.59 16.39
C VAL A 782 -2.06 -23.02 15.97
N VAL A 783 -1.64 -23.22 14.71
CA VAL A 783 -1.42 -24.53 14.06
C VAL A 783 -0.14 -25.23 14.55
N ARG A 784 0.89 -24.47 14.90
CA ARG A 784 2.19 -25.00 15.36
C ARG A 784 2.58 -24.31 16.67
N PRO A 785 2.04 -24.76 17.82
CA PRO A 785 2.36 -24.17 19.12
C PRO A 785 3.87 -24.26 19.39
N PRO A 786 4.51 -23.16 19.85
CA PRO A 786 5.96 -23.11 19.99
C PRO A 786 6.47 -23.94 21.17
N ILE A 787 7.72 -24.39 21.08
CA ILE A 787 8.41 -25.13 22.14
C ILE A 787 9.34 -24.16 22.88
N ILE A 788 9.14 -24.02 24.19
CA ILE A 788 9.94 -23.15 25.08
C ILE A 788 10.43 -24.03 26.24
N GLY A 789 11.73 -24.01 26.55
CA GLY A 789 12.31 -24.86 27.60
C GLY A 789 12.10 -26.37 27.38
N GLY A 790 11.87 -26.80 26.14
CA GLY A 790 11.49 -28.18 25.80
C GLY A 790 10.02 -28.55 26.03
N GLN A 791 9.16 -27.60 26.42
CA GLN A 791 7.72 -27.81 26.61
C GLN A 791 6.90 -27.12 25.51
N ILE A 792 5.84 -27.76 25.04
CA ILE A 792 4.90 -27.17 24.07
C ILE A 792 4.02 -26.15 24.81
N VAL A 793 4.13 -24.87 24.44
CA VAL A 793 3.40 -23.79 25.11
C VAL A 793 2.09 -23.52 24.41
N ASN A 794 0.98 -23.74 25.13
CA ASN A 794 -0.35 -23.45 24.62
C ASN A 794 -0.58 -21.93 24.51
N LEU A 795 -0.49 -21.44 23.28
CA LEU A 795 -0.84 -20.08 22.87
C LEU A 795 -2.09 -20.02 21.99
N GLY A 796 -2.58 -21.16 21.46
CA GLY A 796 -3.60 -21.22 20.42
C GLY A 796 -4.89 -20.45 20.76
N ARG A 797 -5.36 -20.51 22.02
CA ARG A 797 -6.50 -19.69 22.46
C ARG A 797 -6.20 -18.18 22.35
N GLY A 798 -5.05 -17.73 22.84
CA GLY A 798 -4.68 -16.30 22.82
C GLY A 798 -4.41 -15.78 21.41
N ALA A 799 -3.83 -16.61 20.54
CA ALA A 799 -3.64 -16.29 19.13
C ALA A 799 -4.97 -16.24 18.37
N PHE A 800 -5.92 -17.14 18.66
CA PHE A 800 -7.28 -17.08 18.08
C PHE A 800 -8.07 -15.85 18.55
N GLU A 801 -8.03 -15.52 19.85
CA GLU A 801 -8.66 -14.29 20.39
C GLU A 801 -8.03 -13.03 19.78
N ALA A 802 -6.71 -12.99 19.61
CA ALA A 802 -6.02 -11.90 18.92
C ALA A 802 -6.42 -11.82 17.44
N MET A 803 -6.49 -12.95 16.72
CA MET A 803 -6.90 -13.01 15.31
C MET A 803 -8.33 -12.49 15.11
N ALA A 804 -9.27 -12.85 15.99
CA ALA A 804 -10.64 -12.33 15.97
C ALA A 804 -10.67 -10.79 16.18
N HIS A 805 -9.84 -10.26 17.08
CA HIS A 805 -9.71 -8.81 17.26
C HIS A 805 -9.08 -8.09 16.06
N VAL A 806 -8.05 -8.67 15.44
CA VAL A 806 -7.43 -8.14 14.22
C VAL A 806 -8.42 -8.11 13.06
N VAL A 807 -9.10 -9.22 12.79
CA VAL A 807 -10.16 -9.33 11.76
C VAL A 807 -11.26 -8.29 12.02
N SER A 808 -11.73 -8.16 13.26
CA SER A 808 -12.75 -7.17 13.64
C SER A 808 -12.29 -5.72 13.48
N LEU A 809 -11.01 -5.41 13.69
CA LEU A 809 -10.47 -4.06 13.52
C LEU A 809 -10.26 -3.73 12.03
N VAL A 810 -9.70 -4.65 11.26
CA VAL A 810 -9.55 -4.52 9.79
C VAL A 810 -10.90 -4.34 9.11
N HIS A 811 -11.90 -5.17 9.45
CA HIS A 811 -13.26 -5.08 8.89
C HIS A 811 -13.94 -3.73 9.17
N ARG A 812 -13.81 -3.18 10.39
CA ARG A 812 -14.39 -1.88 10.77
C ARG A 812 -13.66 -0.69 10.13
N SER A 813 -12.33 -0.77 10.02
CA SER A 813 -11.53 0.25 9.32
C SER A 813 -11.88 0.37 7.83
N LEU A 814 -12.53 -0.65 7.27
CA LEU A 814 -12.90 -0.79 5.88
C LEU A 814 -14.42 -0.73 5.63
N GLU A 815 -15.23 -0.25 6.59
CA GLU A 815 -16.70 -0.13 6.46
C GLU A 815 -17.15 0.57 5.16
N ALA A 816 -16.43 1.61 4.72
CA ALA A 816 -16.71 2.33 3.47
C ALA A 816 -16.24 1.61 2.18
N ALA A 817 -15.62 0.44 2.30
CA ALA A 817 -15.05 -0.37 1.21
C ALA A 817 -15.54 -1.84 1.26
N GLN A 818 -16.64 -2.10 1.96
CA GLN A 818 -17.32 -3.40 1.97
C GLN A 818 -18.14 -3.58 0.67
N ASP A 819 -18.43 -4.82 0.31
CA ASP A 819 -19.40 -5.11 -0.76
C ASP A 819 -20.84 -4.78 -0.32
N ALA A 820 -21.81 -4.91 -1.23
CA ALA A 820 -23.23 -4.65 -0.96
C ALA A 820 -23.87 -5.60 0.08
N ARG A 821 -23.13 -6.59 0.59
CA ARG A 821 -23.54 -7.57 1.62
C ARG A 821 -22.78 -7.36 2.93
N GLY A 822 -21.81 -6.45 2.99
CA GLY A 822 -20.98 -6.17 4.18
C GLY A 822 -19.65 -6.96 4.23
N HIS A 823 -19.25 -7.67 3.17
CA HIS A 823 -17.99 -8.41 3.18
C HIS A 823 -16.78 -7.48 2.97
N CYS A 824 -15.72 -7.72 3.72
CA CYS A 824 -14.43 -7.04 3.54
C CYS A 824 -13.60 -7.76 2.46
N LEU A 825 -13.51 -7.16 1.27
CA LEU A 825 -12.81 -7.74 0.12
C LEU A 825 -11.33 -8.03 0.39
N LEU A 826 -10.64 -7.22 1.19
CA LEU A 826 -9.24 -7.44 1.56
C LEU A 826 -9.03 -8.71 2.42
N LEU A 827 -9.97 -9.02 3.32
CA LEU A 827 -9.92 -10.25 4.11
C LEU A 827 -10.25 -11.48 3.25
N ALA A 828 -11.18 -11.35 2.29
CA ALA A 828 -11.45 -12.41 1.31
C ALA A 828 -10.24 -12.67 0.39
N ALA A 829 -9.57 -11.61 -0.08
CA ALA A 829 -8.36 -11.70 -0.90
C ALA A 829 -7.18 -12.33 -0.12
N TYR A 830 -7.02 -12.02 1.18
CA TYR A 830 -6.06 -12.72 2.03
C TYR A 830 -6.34 -14.23 2.07
N VAL A 831 -7.57 -14.65 2.37
CA VAL A 831 -7.94 -16.08 2.46
C VAL A 831 -7.80 -16.82 1.12
N HIS A 832 -8.06 -16.16 -0.01
CA HIS A 832 -8.03 -16.80 -1.34
C HIS A 832 -6.65 -16.83 -2.01
N TYR A 833 -5.74 -15.89 -1.67
CA TYR A 833 -4.44 -15.75 -2.34
C TYR A 833 -3.23 -15.75 -1.38
N ALA A 834 -3.27 -14.95 -0.31
CA ALA A 834 -2.08 -14.64 0.51
C ALA A 834 -1.92 -15.51 1.78
N PHE A 835 -2.94 -16.30 2.11
CA PHE A 835 -2.92 -17.27 3.19
C PHE A 835 -1.87 -18.37 2.94
N ARG A 836 -1.21 -18.83 4.01
CA ARG A 836 -0.13 -19.81 3.97
C ARG A 836 -0.44 -20.98 4.89
N LEU A 837 -0.13 -22.20 4.44
CA LEU A 837 -0.22 -23.41 5.25
C LEU A 837 1.06 -23.58 6.10
N PRO A 838 0.99 -23.59 7.45
CA PRO A 838 2.17 -23.73 8.30
C PRO A 838 2.81 -25.13 8.25
N GLY A 839 3.58 -25.41 7.20
CA GLY A 839 4.29 -26.68 7.02
C GLY A 839 4.77 -26.97 5.59
N THR A 840 4.29 -26.23 4.59
CA THR A 840 4.76 -26.39 3.20
C THR A 840 6.07 -25.64 2.97
N GLU A 841 7.20 -26.21 3.40
CA GLU A 841 8.47 -25.90 2.72
C GLU A 841 8.37 -26.46 1.29
N PRO A 842 8.55 -25.64 0.22
CA PRO A 842 8.58 -26.16 -1.14
C PRO A 842 9.81 -27.05 -1.31
N SER A 843 9.60 -28.33 -1.61
CA SER A 843 10.68 -29.31 -1.69
C SER A 843 11.72 -28.90 -2.75
N LEU A 844 12.90 -28.49 -2.28
CA LEU A 844 14.08 -28.34 -3.14
C LEU A 844 14.30 -29.64 -3.94
N PRO A 845 14.75 -29.57 -5.21
CA PRO A 845 14.93 -30.74 -6.07
C PRO A 845 16.18 -31.58 -5.72
N SER A 846 16.37 -31.86 -4.44
CA SER A 846 17.34 -32.80 -3.88
C SER A 846 16.56 -33.94 -3.24
N GLY A 847 16.76 -35.17 -3.72
CA GLY A 847 15.90 -36.34 -3.46
C GLY A 847 16.01 -36.96 -2.06
N ALA A 848 16.07 -36.16 -1.00
CA ALA A 848 15.83 -36.63 0.35
C ALA A 848 14.31 -36.76 0.59
N PRO A 849 13.83 -37.83 1.26
CA PRO A 849 12.43 -37.92 1.65
C PRO A 849 12.10 -36.82 2.67
N PRO A 850 10.92 -36.19 2.62
CA PRO A 850 10.53 -35.21 3.62
C PRO A 850 10.47 -35.86 5.00
N VAL A 851 11.06 -35.21 6.01
CA VAL A 851 10.84 -35.60 7.41
C VAL A 851 9.38 -35.29 7.72
N ALA A 852 8.57 -36.33 7.87
CA ALA A 852 7.14 -36.22 8.17
C ALA A 852 6.92 -35.71 9.61
N VAL A 853 7.04 -34.40 9.80
CA VAL A 853 6.68 -33.71 11.03
C VAL A 853 5.16 -33.73 11.14
N GLN A 854 4.62 -34.63 11.97
CA GLN A 854 3.18 -34.68 12.24
C GLN A 854 2.69 -33.32 12.76
N PRO A 855 1.62 -32.75 12.20
CA PRO A 855 1.15 -31.43 12.60
C PRO A 855 0.54 -31.47 14.00
N ALA A 856 1.11 -30.71 14.94
CA ALA A 856 0.67 -30.64 16.34
C ALA A 856 -0.59 -29.77 16.56
N THR A 857 -1.64 -30.09 15.80
CA THR A 857 -2.91 -30.57 16.35
C THR A 857 -3.47 -29.77 17.58
N LEU A 858 -4.53 -28.99 17.31
CA LEU A 858 -4.98 -27.80 18.05
C LEU A 858 -5.58 -28.01 19.47
N ALA A 859 -5.06 -27.30 20.47
CA ALA A 859 -5.64 -27.31 21.82
C ALA A 859 -6.81 -26.32 22.04
N ARG A 860 -7.84 -26.74 22.80
CA ARG A 860 -8.90 -25.87 23.37
C ARG A 860 -9.02 -26.06 24.89
N GLY A 861 -9.17 -24.95 25.61
CA GLY A 861 -9.49 -24.95 27.05
C GLY A 861 -10.98 -24.66 27.31
N PRO A 862 -11.56 -25.11 28.44
CA PRO A 862 -12.97 -24.94 28.75
C PRO A 862 -13.31 -23.52 29.26
N GLY A 863 -14.11 -22.78 28.51
CA GLY A 863 -14.70 -21.51 28.96
C GLY A 863 -15.59 -20.88 27.89
N ARG A 864 -16.85 -20.56 28.23
CA ARG A 864 -17.71 -19.73 27.38
C ARG A 864 -17.25 -18.26 27.46
N PRO A 865 -17.29 -17.49 26.35
CA PRO A 865 -17.12 -16.04 26.42
C PRO A 865 -18.29 -15.42 27.18
N ALA A 866 -17.98 -14.49 28.09
CA ALA A 866 -18.97 -13.73 28.88
C ALA A 866 -19.07 -12.25 28.46
N SER A 867 -18.40 -11.87 27.36
CA SER A 867 -18.35 -10.50 26.84
C SER A 867 -18.27 -10.51 25.31
N LEU A 868 -19.41 -10.83 24.68
CA LEU A 868 -19.73 -10.47 23.29
C LEU A 868 -21.11 -9.79 23.28
N TYR A 869 -21.14 -8.66 23.98
CA TYR A 869 -22.09 -7.55 23.97
C TYR A 869 -21.26 -6.29 24.28
#